data_AF-A0A0C2QXE9-F1
#
_entry.id   AF-A0A0C2QXE9-F1
#
_cell.length_a   1.000
_cell.length_b   1.000
_cell.length_c   1.000
_cell.angle_alpha   90.00
_cell.angle_beta   90.00
_cell.angle_gamma   90.00
#
_symmetry.space_group_name_H-M   'P 1'
#
loop_
_entity.id
_entity.type
_entity.pdbx_description
1 polymer ?
#
loop_
_entity_poly.entity_id
_entity_poly.type
_entity_poly.pdbx_seq_one_letter_code
_entity_poly.pdbx_strand_id
1 'polypeptide(L)'
;MLKKLIGAVYLLTTSSLSIATGISTMTGNALLSDTATNWDPAFVDGNTVVVGADNIELVTNVSKTIGAIRLDHTLSMLGYYSNSTASPTIGSIAGKSKLKRLKTAGPLKGQIWTFTGTAGVDNNPPANDYSGVSNIHFTYTSILNINAPVTINSTFSSNIYRGSTININDNVILTHNSIASINNTFNIAASKSLTLSGSGMTLTSVFDFSDSGKLILSGDNTIFNPSLISNASSAVLNVDNNVTTSMPSVLTINTINIADGKSLTIDAVNSDIDLLDDNASINFSGSNATLVLTNSGASDRTFTAYNTVTGDVLFSSDGSLVADKGVAGSITTSADNIGTITIDDGNVGVVGATDKKLKQVNLNQDTAASVGQLYAGNVDIGGIGPITATDLLTSELSFSSNGTLISDGGITGNVDFAGNEGVLQLADGKTITGDIDSSGTSAGTLEFLGVGTVNGSIGATNALTTLKFTGAGDNTIPAANAKTIEVANAAASVTASALLTGDVLFSQAGTLATQKGIIGNVTFNDAGTLVTAGISGNIDCQSQAATINFSGDKAYILKSPIQNAENATLDVNLPKLTTIDLEVGSINISDNKILAIDLASGNKTLLAPGGNGIKFLGANSTFQIENTSSNDARVASFAANLAGDTGGGGYYCLAVVLKG
;
A
#
# COMPACT_ATOMS: atom_id res chain seq x y z
N MET A 1 -9.90 77.31 39.39
CA MET A 1 -11.13 76.48 39.47
C MET A 1 -11.99 76.90 38.29
N LEU A 2 -12.09 76.22 37.15
CA LEU A 2 -12.47 74.83 36.91
C LEU A 2 -11.77 74.36 35.61
N LYS A 3 -10.86 73.37 35.71
CA LYS A 3 -10.26 72.63 34.59
C LYS A 3 -11.02 71.30 34.47
N LYS A 4 -11.73 71.02 33.36
CA LYS A 4 -11.87 69.68 32.73
C LYS A 4 -13.03 69.62 31.70
N LEU A 5 -12.78 68.81 30.67
CA LEU A 5 -13.73 68.07 29.82
C LEU A 5 -14.51 68.86 28.75
N ILE A 6 -14.14 68.68 27.48
CA ILE A 6 -14.83 67.83 26.49
C ILE A 6 -13.93 67.79 25.24
N GLY A 7 -13.61 66.60 24.74
CA GLY A 7 -12.91 66.45 23.46
C GLY A 7 -13.78 66.97 22.31
N ALA A 8 -13.19 67.75 21.41
CA ALA A 8 -13.90 68.30 20.26
C ALA A 8 -14.41 67.16 19.36
N VAL A 9 -15.73 66.94 19.37
CA VAL A 9 -16.44 66.21 18.32
C VAL A 9 -16.75 67.25 17.24
N TYR A 10 -16.08 67.18 16.09
CA TYR A 10 -16.47 67.97 14.93
C TYR A 10 -17.66 67.29 14.26
N LEU A 11 -18.87 67.80 14.51
CA LEU A 11 -20.07 67.39 13.79
C LEU A 11 -20.19 68.25 12.52
N LEU A 12 -19.68 67.78 11.37
CA LEU A 12 -19.94 68.41 10.08
C LEU A 12 -21.25 67.87 9.50
N THR A 13 -22.37 68.52 9.83
CA THR A 13 -23.67 68.30 9.16
C THR A 13 -23.87 69.39 8.10
N THR A 14 -23.45 69.15 6.86
CA THR A 14 -23.76 70.04 5.73
C THR A 14 -24.36 69.24 4.59
N SER A 15 -25.50 69.69 4.06
CA SER A 15 -26.24 69.04 2.97
C SER A 15 -25.57 69.12 1.59
N SER A 16 -24.40 69.77 1.48
CA SER A 16 -23.55 69.77 0.29
C SER A 16 -22.16 70.30 0.64
N LEU A 17 -21.20 69.41 0.88
CA LEU A 17 -19.79 69.76 0.92
C LEU A 17 -19.12 69.20 -0.33
N SER A 18 -18.99 70.03 -1.37
CA SER A 18 -18.09 69.73 -2.49
C SER A 18 -16.66 69.97 -1.99
N ILE A 19 -16.00 68.92 -1.49
CA ILE A 19 -14.56 68.99 -1.14
C ILE A 19 -13.75 68.83 -2.44
N ALA A 20 -13.90 69.78 -3.35
CA ALA A 20 -12.98 69.93 -4.47
C ALA A 20 -11.75 70.66 -3.91
N THR A 21 -10.72 69.89 -3.56
CA THR A 21 -9.36 70.32 -3.18
C THR A 21 -9.19 70.94 -1.77
N GLY A 22 -8.50 70.24 -0.86
CA GLY A 22 -7.76 70.93 0.22
C GLY A 22 -7.86 70.44 1.68
N ILE A 23 -8.41 69.27 2.01
CA ILE A 23 -8.25 68.71 3.37
C ILE A 23 -7.14 67.66 3.37
N SER A 24 -5.94 68.05 3.81
CA SER A 24 -4.79 67.15 3.92
C SER A 24 -4.71 66.38 5.24
N THR A 25 -5.46 66.80 6.27
CA THR A 25 -5.34 66.26 7.63
C THR A 25 -6.66 66.43 8.40
N MET A 26 -7.23 65.32 8.91
CA MET A 26 -8.34 65.34 9.88
C MET A 26 -7.83 64.87 11.24
N THR A 27 -7.92 65.68 12.28
CA THR A 27 -7.51 65.32 13.66
C THR A 27 -8.74 65.22 14.58
N GLY A 28 -8.90 64.12 15.31
CA GLY A 28 -10.07 63.86 16.19
C GLY A 28 -11.18 63.02 15.53
N ASN A 29 -12.08 62.42 16.32
CA ASN A 29 -13.17 61.56 15.81
C ASN A 29 -13.99 62.28 14.72
N ALA A 30 -14.19 61.62 13.59
CA ALA A 30 -14.92 62.18 12.45
C ALA A 30 -16.20 61.37 12.18
N LEU A 31 -17.35 62.05 12.24
CA LEU A 31 -18.63 61.53 11.75
C LEU A 31 -18.87 62.13 10.36
N LEU A 32 -18.94 61.27 9.35
CA LEU A 32 -19.20 61.68 7.97
C LEU A 32 -20.61 61.25 7.61
N SER A 33 -21.55 62.20 7.64
CA SER A 33 -22.94 61.98 7.23
C SER A 33 -23.27 62.86 6.01
N ASP A 34 -23.07 62.33 4.80
CA ASP A 34 -23.48 63.01 3.56
C ASP A 34 -24.54 62.18 2.81
N THR A 35 -25.60 62.85 2.40
CA THR A 35 -26.70 62.29 1.62
C THR A 35 -26.50 62.45 0.10
N ALA A 36 -25.53 63.23 -0.39
CA ALA A 36 -25.58 63.73 -1.78
C ALA A 36 -24.44 63.35 -2.75
N THR A 37 -23.20 62.96 -2.37
CA THR A 37 -22.13 62.71 -3.40
C THR A 37 -21.16 61.55 -3.12
N ASN A 38 -20.65 60.88 -4.17
CA ASN A 38 -19.55 59.90 -4.06
C ASN A 38 -18.27 60.59 -3.56
N TRP A 39 -17.54 59.96 -2.65
CA TRP A 39 -16.21 60.40 -2.20
C TRP A 39 -15.14 59.84 -3.15
N ASP A 40 -15.18 60.32 -4.39
CA ASP A 40 -14.21 59.97 -5.42
C ASP A 40 -13.31 61.19 -5.69
N PRO A 41 -12.32 61.50 -4.82
CA PRO A 41 -11.33 62.49 -5.19
C PRO A 41 -10.53 61.92 -6.36
N ALA A 42 -10.63 62.56 -7.52
CA ALA A 42 -9.72 62.29 -8.63
C ALA A 42 -8.28 62.41 -8.10
N PHE A 43 -7.52 61.32 -8.21
CA PHE A 43 -6.11 61.29 -7.84
C PHE A 43 -5.35 62.29 -8.70
N VAL A 44 -5.05 63.44 -8.12
CA VAL A 44 -3.89 64.25 -8.52
C VAL A 44 -2.93 64.14 -7.34
N ASP A 45 -1.75 63.59 -7.62
CA ASP A 45 -0.65 63.28 -6.72
C ASP A 45 -0.64 63.98 -5.35
N GLY A 46 -0.66 63.18 -4.27
CA GLY A 46 -0.23 63.64 -2.93
C GLY A 46 -1.32 63.98 -1.91
N ASN A 47 -2.60 63.98 -2.25
CA ASN A 47 -3.67 64.19 -1.26
C ASN A 47 -4.04 62.90 -0.52
N THR A 48 -3.23 62.58 0.48
CA THR A 48 -3.59 61.62 1.53
C THR A 48 -4.60 62.25 2.48
N VAL A 49 -5.76 61.62 2.71
CA VAL A 49 -6.55 61.95 3.91
C VAL A 49 -5.80 61.39 5.11
N VAL A 50 -4.96 62.20 5.74
CA VAL A 50 -4.26 61.82 6.97
C VAL A 50 -5.27 61.90 8.11
N VAL A 51 -5.70 60.74 8.60
CA VAL A 51 -6.65 60.67 9.72
C VAL A 51 -5.87 60.48 11.03
N GLY A 52 -5.80 61.54 11.84
CA GLY A 52 -5.37 61.52 13.24
C GLY A 52 -6.53 61.26 14.21
N ALA A 53 -7.60 60.59 13.77
CA ALA A 53 -8.76 60.24 14.57
C ALA A 53 -8.64 58.81 15.15
N ASP A 54 -9.15 58.59 16.35
CA ASP A 54 -9.29 57.24 16.90
C ASP A 54 -10.42 56.47 16.20
N ASN A 55 -11.48 57.13 15.73
CA ASN A 55 -12.58 56.48 15.02
C ASN A 55 -13.08 57.33 13.85
N ILE A 56 -13.39 56.68 12.73
CA ILE A 56 -14.15 57.22 11.60
C ILE A 56 -15.47 56.44 11.54
N GLU A 57 -16.60 57.11 11.53
CA GLU A 57 -17.90 56.48 11.29
C GLU A 57 -18.58 57.14 10.09
N LEU A 58 -18.86 56.35 9.06
CA LEU A 58 -19.56 56.78 7.86
C LEU A 58 -21.04 56.41 8.02
N VAL A 59 -21.93 57.40 8.09
CA VAL A 59 -23.38 57.17 8.22
C VAL A 59 -24.05 57.60 6.91
N THR A 60 -24.50 56.64 6.10
CA THR A 60 -25.09 56.96 4.79
C THR A 60 -26.16 55.96 4.36
N ASN A 61 -27.13 56.41 3.56
CA ASN A 61 -28.22 55.59 3.01
C ASN A 61 -28.06 55.31 1.50
N VAL A 62 -26.89 55.61 0.92
CA VAL A 62 -26.59 55.36 -0.50
C VAL A 62 -25.20 54.73 -0.61
N SER A 63 -24.99 53.87 -1.62
CA SER A 63 -23.68 53.25 -1.84
C SER A 63 -22.64 54.34 -2.09
N LYS A 64 -21.48 54.23 -1.43
CA LYS A 64 -20.37 55.18 -1.58
C LYS A 64 -19.09 54.43 -1.89
N THR A 65 -18.33 54.96 -2.84
CA THR A 65 -16.92 54.62 -3.00
C THR A 65 -16.10 55.54 -2.09
N ILE A 66 -15.26 54.94 -1.26
CA ILE A 66 -14.17 55.58 -0.56
C ILE A 66 -12.92 55.22 -1.34
N GLY A 67 -12.17 56.21 -1.84
CA GLY A 67 -10.90 55.99 -2.54
C GLY A 67 -9.81 55.39 -1.63
N ALA A 68 -8.53 55.67 -1.92
CA ALA A 68 -7.46 55.23 -1.02
C ALA A 68 -7.47 56.02 0.30
N ILE A 69 -7.41 55.31 1.42
CA ILE A 69 -7.14 55.87 2.74
C ILE A 69 -5.68 55.59 3.05
N ARG A 70 -4.89 56.61 3.44
CA ARG A 70 -3.58 56.36 4.06
C ARG A 70 -3.60 56.71 5.55
N LEU A 71 -3.28 55.72 6.36
CA LEU A 71 -3.25 55.78 7.82
C LEU A 71 -1.83 56.04 8.31
N ASP A 72 -1.53 57.30 8.62
CA ASP A 72 -0.29 57.63 9.32
C ASP A 72 -0.41 57.44 10.84
N HIS A 73 -1.63 57.29 11.39
CA HIS A 73 -1.93 56.98 12.79
C HIS A 73 -2.83 55.74 12.96
N THR A 74 -2.81 55.13 14.15
CA THR A 74 -3.60 53.92 14.43
C THR A 74 -5.07 54.28 14.55
N LEU A 75 -5.85 53.94 13.52
CA LEU A 75 -7.29 54.13 13.53
C LEU A 75 -7.94 53.00 14.34
N SER A 76 -8.57 53.30 15.47
CA SER A 76 -9.20 52.27 16.31
C SER A 76 -10.45 51.67 15.69
N MET A 77 -11.20 52.42 14.87
CA MET A 77 -12.39 51.91 14.18
C MET A 77 -12.65 52.67 12.87
N LEU A 78 -12.95 51.93 11.80
CA LEU A 78 -13.64 52.41 10.62
C LEU A 78 -15.05 51.79 10.61
N GLY A 79 -16.04 52.59 11.02
CA GLY A 79 -17.44 52.21 11.09
C GLY A 79 -18.17 52.59 9.81
N TYR A 80 -19.03 51.71 9.30
CA TYR A 80 -20.06 52.06 8.32
C TYR A 80 -21.43 51.74 8.92
N TYR A 81 -22.28 52.76 8.95
CA TYR A 81 -23.67 52.65 9.39
C TYR A 81 -24.58 53.00 8.23
N SER A 82 -25.45 52.07 7.85
CA SER A 82 -26.48 52.33 6.84
C SER A 82 -27.81 51.71 7.24
N ASN A 83 -28.87 52.48 6.99
CA ASN A 83 -30.26 52.08 7.18
C ASN A 83 -30.83 51.50 5.86
N SER A 84 -29.97 51.22 4.88
CA SER A 84 -30.31 50.75 3.52
C SER A 84 -29.41 49.60 3.08
N THR A 85 -29.67 49.01 1.92
CA THR A 85 -28.78 48.01 1.26
C THR A 85 -27.55 48.63 0.58
N ALA A 86 -27.31 49.93 0.79
CA ALA A 86 -26.15 50.63 0.30
C ALA A 86 -24.84 49.94 0.70
N SER A 87 -23.98 49.77 -0.29
CA SER A 87 -22.76 48.96 -0.21
C SER A 87 -21.53 49.85 -0.35
N PRO A 88 -20.65 49.91 0.67
CA PRO A 88 -19.41 50.68 0.57
C PRO A 88 -18.38 49.94 -0.30
N THR A 89 -17.73 50.68 -1.20
CA THR A 89 -16.51 50.23 -1.89
C THR A 89 -15.33 50.96 -1.28
N ILE A 90 -14.32 50.25 -0.79
CA ILE A 90 -13.06 50.84 -0.35
C ILE A 90 -12.01 50.56 -1.43
N GLY A 91 -11.32 51.61 -1.86
CA GLY A 91 -10.15 51.59 -2.72
C GLY A 91 -9.01 50.80 -2.07
N SER A 92 -7.98 51.49 -1.59
CA SER A 92 -6.91 50.89 -0.79
C SER A 92 -6.85 51.48 0.62
N ILE A 93 -6.35 50.73 1.61
CA ILE A 93 -5.97 51.29 2.91
C ILE A 93 -4.47 51.04 3.06
N ALA A 94 -3.65 52.08 3.00
CA ALA A 94 -2.20 51.99 3.11
C ALA A 94 -1.68 52.76 4.33
N GLY A 95 -0.40 52.62 4.70
CA GLY A 95 0.24 53.45 5.73
C GLY A 95 0.94 52.66 6.82
N LYS A 96 1.77 53.35 7.63
CA LYS A 96 2.61 52.72 8.68
C LYS A 96 1.81 52.28 9.92
N SER A 97 0.57 52.74 10.05
CA SER A 97 -0.23 52.58 11.26
C SER A 97 -1.43 51.66 11.07
N LYS A 98 -1.93 51.09 12.17
CA LYS A 98 -2.92 50.00 12.14
C LYS A 98 -4.37 50.48 12.13
N LEU A 99 -5.24 49.91 11.28
CA LEU A 99 -6.71 49.97 11.44
C LEU A 99 -7.13 48.86 12.40
N LYS A 100 -7.51 49.17 13.64
CA LYS A 100 -7.80 48.11 14.62
C LYS A 100 -9.10 47.35 14.35
N ARG A 101 -10.13 48.01 13.81
CA ARG A 101 -11.49 47.44 13.67
C ARG A 101 -12.21 48.02 12.45
N LEU A 102 -12.62 47.18 11.50
CA LEU A 102 -13.72 47.53 10.58
C LEU A 102 -15.05 47.11 11.22
N LYS A 103 -16.03 48.02 11.33
CA LYS A 103 -17.32 47.74 11.99
C LYS A 103 -18.49 48.12 11.07
N THR A 104 -19.39 47.18 10.82
CA THR A 104 -20.73 47.47 10.28
C THR A 104 -21.72 47.59 11.43
N ALA A 105 -22.47 48.69 11.52
CA ALA A 105 -23.60 48.77 12.44
C ALA A 105 -24.85 49.14 11.64
N GLY A 106 -25.88 48.30 11.65
CA GLY A 106 -27.11 48.57 10.91
C GLY A 106 -28.03 47.35 10.94
N PRO A 107 -29.34 47.51 11.16
CA PRO A 107 -30.26 46.39 11.38
C PRO A 107 -30.55 45.54 10.13
N LEU A 108 -30.02 45.90 8.95
CA LEU A 108 -30.38 45.28 7.68
C LEU A 108 -29.36 44.23 7.23
N LYS A 109 -29.86 43.06 6.83
CA LYS A 109 -29.10 41.98 6.21
C LYS A 109 -28.66 42.38 4.79
N GLY A 110 -27.45 42.00 4.38
CA GLY A 110 -27.02 42.03 2.96
C GLY A 110 -26.17 43.22 2.51
N GLN A 111 -25.43 43.89 3.41
CA GLN A 111 -24.45 44.90 2.98
C GLN A 111 -23.28 44.23 2.23
N ILE A 112 -22.88 44.79 1.08
CA ILE A 112 -21.73 44.33 0.30
C ILE A 112 -20.55 45.28 0.55
N TRP A 113 -19.45 44.75 1.05
CA TRP A 113 -18.17 45.46 1.06
C TRP A 113 -17.39 45.04 -0.15
N THR A 114 -16.87 45.99 -0.92
CA THR A 114 -15.95 45.67 -2.01
C THR A 114 -14.60 46.29 -1.73
N PHE A 115 -13.56 45.47 -1.65
CA PHE A 115 -12.17 45.93 -1.70
C PHE A 115 -11.71 45.94 -3.16
N THR A 116 -11.36 47.12 -3.67
CA THR A 116 -10.91 47.32 -5.05
C THR A 116 -9.61 48.11 -5.07
N GLY A 117 -8.56 47.65 -5.76
CA GLY A 117 -7.37 48.48 -5.90
C GLY A 117 -6.61 48.21 -7.19
N THR A 118 -6.34 49.28 -7.94
CA THR A 118 -5.39 49.29 -9.06
C THR A 118 -3.99 49.58 -8.54
N ALA A 119 -2.99 48.85 -9.01
CA ALA A 119 -1.60 49.15 -8.68
C ALA A 119 -1.27 50.61 -9.04
N GLY A 120 -0.87 51.40 -8.04
CA GLY A 120 -0.29 52.72 -8.29
C GLY A 120 0.99 52.53 -9.11
N VAL A 121 1.18 53.37 -10.13
CA VAL A 121 2.29 53.27 -11.10
C VAL A 121 3.69 53.56 -10.51
N ASP A 122 3.79 53.94 -9.23
CA ASP A 122 5.05 54.29 -8.58
C ASP A 122 5.40 53.31 -7.44
N ASN A 123 6.50 52.58 -7.63
CA ASN A 123 6.99 51.43 -6.86
C ASN A 123 7.43 51.69 -5.39
N ASN A 124 6.58 52.24 -4.50
CA ASN A 124 6.76 52.16 -3.03
C ASN A 124 5.59 52.82 -2.28
N PRO A 125 4.70 52.13 -1.52
CA PRO A 125 4.65 50.72 -1.06
C PRO A 125 3.76 49.83 -1.97
N PRO A 126 3.69 48.50 -1.77
CA PRO A 126 2.85 47.64 -2.61
C PRO A 126 1.39 48.07 -2.56
N ALA A 127 0.81 48.23 -3.74
CA ALA A 127 -0.62 48.44 -3.89
C ALA A 127 -1.37 47.28 -3.24
N ASN A 128 -2.37 47.61 -2.41
CA ASN A 128 -3.27 46.67 -1.72
C ASN A 128 -2.70 45.96 -0.49
N ASP A 129 -1.79 46.61 0.25
CA ASP A 129 -1.34 46.13 1.55
C ASP A 129 -2.30 46.55 2.69
N TYR A 130 -3.21 45.64 3.08
CA TYR A 130 -4.10 45.81 4.23
C TYR A 130 -3.51 45.22 5.52
N SER A 131 -2.18 45.01 5.58
CA SER A 131 -1.49 44.48 6.77
C SER A 131 -1.68 45.34 8.03
N GLY A 132 -2.01 46.62 7.87
CA GLY A 132 -2.36 47.51 8.96
C GLY A 132 -3.69 47.15 9.64
N VAL A 133 -4.59 46.42 8.98
CA VAL A 133 -5.86 46.05 9.60
C VAL A 133 -5.59 44.98 10.65
N SER A 134 -5.96 45.21 11.93
CA SER A 134 -5.72 44.24 13.00
C SER A 134 -6.95 43.40 13.34
N ASN A 135 -8.17 43.90 13.11
CA ASN A 135 -9.39 43.10 13.15
C ASN A 135 -10.41 43.56 12.10
N ILE A 136 -11.03 42.60 11.41
CA ILE A 136 -12.24 42.82 10.61
C ILE A 136 -13.40 42.19 11.36
N HIS A 137 -14.43 42.98 11.67
CA HIS A 137 -15.56 42.55 12.49
C HIS A 137 -16.91 42.87 11.83
N PHE A 138 -17.55 41.84 11.28
CA PHE A 138 -18.91 41.93 10.76
C PHE A 138 -19.92 41.58 11.86
N THR A 139 -20.95 42.42 12.00
CA THR A 139 -22.01 42.24 13.03
C THR A 139 -23.28 41.61 12.46
N TYR A 140 -23.45 41.59 11.14
CA TYR A 140 -24.62 41.04 10.43
C TYR A 140 -24.20 40.23 9.21
N THR A 141 -25.10 39.41 8.66
CA THR A 141 -24.90 38.70 7.37
C THR A 141 -24.52 39.71 6.29
N SER A 142 -23.28 39.64 5.83
CA SER A 142 -22.68 40.57 4.89
C SER A 142 -22.02 39.80 3.74
N ILE A 143 -21.85 40.47 2.61
CA ILE A 143 -21.04 39.96 1.51
C ILE A 143 -19.75 40.77 1.50
N LEU A 144 -18.59 40.12 1.45
CA LEU A 144 -17.30 40.76 1.24
C LEU A 144 -16.74 40.32 -0.11
N ASN A 145 -16.64 41.23 -1.07
CA ASN A 145 -16.01 41.02 -2.36
C ASN A 145 -14.55 41.50 -2.30
N ILE A 146 -13.62 40.61 -2.60
CA ILE A 146 -12.20 40.92 -2.72
C ILE A 146 -11.81 40.78 -4.19
N ASN A 147 -11.72 41.90 -4.90
CA ASN A 147 -11.56 41.95 -6.36
C ASN A 147 -10.14 42.28 -6.82
N ALA A 148 -9.17 42.27 -5.90
CA ALA A 148 -7.77 42.52 -6.17
C ALA A 148 -6.91 41.67 -5.22
N PRO A 149 -5.62 41.44 -5.52
CA PRO A 149 -4.76 40.68 -4.64
C PRO A 149 -4.62 41.40 -3.31
N VAL A 150 -4.82 40.69 -2.19
CA VAL A 150 -4.85 41.29 -0.86
C VAL A 150 -4.18 40.37 0.16
N THR A 151 -3.30 40.95 0.97
CA THR A 151 -2.81 40.32 2.21
C THR A 151 -3.48 40.97 3.41
N ILE A 152 -4.21 40.19 4.20
CA ILE A 152 -4.88 40.63 5.42
C ILE A 152 -4.12 40.05 6.62
N ASN A 153 -3.40 40.91 7.34
CA ASN A 153 -2.71 40.56 8.59
C ASN A 153 -3.58 40.85 9.83
N SER A 154 -4.88 40.57 9.71
CA SER A 154 -5.90 40.92 10.71
C SER A 154 -6.58 39.67 11.26
N THR A 155 -6.95 39.68 12.54
CA THR A 155 -7.88 38.68 13.07
C THR A 155 -9.26 38.91 12.47
N PHE A 156 -9.70 37.99 11.62
CA PHE A 156 -11.06 37.99 11.12
C PHE A 156 -11.98 37.38 12.18
N SER A 157 -12.80 38.20 12.83
CA SER A 157 -13.78 37.74 13.82
C SER A 157 -15.17 38.23 13.43
N SER A 158 -15.99 37.38 12.81
CA SER A 158 -17.42 37.69 12.67
C SER A 158 -18.17 37.06 13.84
N ASN A 159 -18.49 37.88 14.84
CA ASN A 159 -19.38 37.44 15.90
C ASN A 159 -20.83 37.47 15.36
N ILE A 160 -21.49 36.31 15.33
CA ILE A 160 -22.88 36.13 15.77
C ILE A 160 -24.02 35.92 14.73
N TYR A 161 -23.84 35.92 13.39
CA TYR A 161 -24.95 35.47 12.51
C TYR A 161 -24.53 34.57 11.34
N ARG A 162 -25.13 33.37 11.27
CA ARG A 162 -24.95 32.35 10.21
C ARG A 162 -25.11 32.98 8.82
N GLY A 163 -24.17 32.70 7.90
CA GLY A 163 -24.36 32.96 6.46
C GLY A 163 -23.83 34.30 5.92
N SER A 164 -22.66 34.76 6.37
CA SER A 164 -21.91 35.78 5.60
C SER A 164 -21.13 35.10 4.47
N THR A 165 -21.01 35.78 3.34
CA THR A 165 -20.32 35.28 2.15
C THR A 165 -19.09 36.12 1.87
N ILE A 166 -17.95 35.49 1.62
CA ILE A 166 -16.70 36.16 1.23
C ILE A 166 -16.37 35.67 -0.18
N ASN A 167 -16.49 36.56 -1.17
CA ASN A 167 -16.16 36.29 -2.57
C ASN A 167 -14.69 36.66 -2.80
N ILE A 168 -13.87 35.65 -3.06
CA ILE A 168 -12.45 35.73 -3.37
C ILE A 168 -12.30 35.78 -4.89
N ASN A 169 -12.37 36.98 -5.48
CA ASN A 169 -12.28 37.20 -6.93
C ASN A 169 -10.84 37.45 -7.40
N ASP A 170 -9.87 37.45 -6.47
CA ASP A 170 -8.44 37.46 -6.76
C ASP A 170 -7.64 36.71 -5.68
N ASN A 171 -6.32 36.69 -5.75
CA ASN A 171 -5.48 35.97 -4.80
C ASN A 171 -5.44 36.67 -3.42
N VAL A 172 -5.89 35.97 -2.38
CA VAL A 172 -6.00 36.50 -1.02
C VAL A 172 -5.15 35.70 -0.05
N ILE A 173 -4.41 36.37 0.82
CA ILE A 173 -3.65 35.77 1.91
C ILE A 173 -4.18 36.29 3.24
N LEU A 174 -4.54 35.37 4.15
CA LEU A 174 -4.98 35.68 5.50
C LEU A 174 -3.95 35.12 6.50
N THR A 175 -3.20 35.99 7.19
CA THR A 175 -2.00 35.56 7.94
C THR A 175 -2.16 35.44 9.46
N HIS A 176 -3.07 36.22 10.06
CA HIS A 176 -3.31 36.23 11.51
C HIS A 176 -4.72 35.73 11.80
N ASN A 177 -4.93 34.47 11.51
CA ASN A 177 -6.23 33.85 11.62
C ASN A 177 -6.38 33.16 12.97
N SER A 178 -6.77 33.90 14.00
CA SER A 178 -7.71 33.29 14.95
C SER A 178 -9.09 33.23 14.26
N ILE A 179 -9.20 32.46 13.17
CA ILE A 179 -10.49 32.02 12.62
C ILE A 179 -10.98 30.97 13.62
N ALA A 180 -11.37 31.44 14.80
CA ALA A 180 -12.01 30.62 15.81
C ALA A 180 -13.46 30.45 15.34
N SER A 181 -13.77 29.31 14.71
CA SER A 181 -15.14 28.83 14.45
C SER A 181 -16.04 29.82 13.69
N ILE A 182 -16.07 29.75 12.35
CA ILE A 182 -16.97 30.62 11.58
C ILE A 182 -17.78 29.87 10.53
N ASN A 183 -19.12 29.95 10.65
CA ASN A 183 -20.11 29.51 9.68
C ASN A 183 -20.25 30.49 8.48
N ASN A 184 -19.12 30.89 7.89
CA ASN A 184 -19.10 31.72 6.67
C ASN A 184 -19.05 30.84 5.43
N THR A 185 -19.45 31.40 4.30
CA THR A 185 -19.23 30.82 2.98
C THR A 185 -18.08 31.56 2.29
N PHE A 186 -17.02 30.85 1.89
CA PHE A 186 -15.96 31.39 1.05
C PHE A 186 -16.19 30.95 -0.39
N ASN A 187 -16.48 31.88 -1.29
CA ASN A 187 -16.62 31.60 -2.72
C ASN A 187 -15.29 31.93 -3.40
N ILE A 188 -14.55 30.92 -3.88
CA ILE A 188 -13.24 31.09 -4.49
C ILE A 188 -13.38 31.08 -6.01
N ALA A 189 -13.07 32.22 -6.64
CA ALA A 189 -13.18 32.41 -8.07
C ALA A 189 -12.20 31.52 -8.87
N ALA A 190 -12.53 31.29 -10.14
CA ALA A 190 -11.80 30.40 -11.01
C ALA A 190 -10.33 30.81 -11.13
N SER A 191 -9.42 29.84 -10.99
CA SER A 191 -7.96 30.07 -10.99
C SER A 191 -7.42 31.05 -9.93
N LYS A 192 -8.23 31.43 -8.93
CA LYS A 192 -7.81 32.29 -7.80
C LYS A 192 -7.51 31.47 -6.57
N SER A 193 -6.76 32.05 -5.64
CA SER A 193 -6.34 31.36 -4.42
C SER A 193 -6.76 32.09 -3.14
N LEU A 194 -7.21 31.34 -2.14
CA LEU A 194 -7.27 31.76 -0.75
C LEU A 194 -6.16 31.04 0.04
N THR A 195 -5.20 31.79 0.58
CA THR A 195 -4.15 31.26 1.46
C THR A 195 -4.47 31.56 2.92
N LEU A 196 -4.45 30.54 3.77
CA LEU A 196 -4.66 30.63 5.21
C LEU A 196 -3.36 30.22 5.91
N SER A 197 -2.66 31.18 6.52
CA SER A 197 -1.32 30.96 7.08
C SER A 197 -1.22 31.10 8.60
N GLY A 198 -2.35 31.14 9.32
CA GLY A 198 -2.36 31.24 10.78
C GLY A 198 -2.10 29.89 11.47
N SER A 199 -1.34 29.86 12.56
CA SER A 199 -1.13 28.63 13.35
C SER A 199 -2.36 28.29 14.22
N GLY A 200 -2.67 27.00 14.37
CA GLY A 200 -3.73 26.50 15.26
C GLY A 200 -5.15 26.84 14.79
N MET A 201 -5.35 26.99 13.48
CA MET A 201 -6.66 27.31 12.91
C MET A 201 -7.64 26.14 13.06
N THR A 202 -8.91 26.43 13.31
CA THR A 202 -10.01 25.44 13.19
C THR A 202 -11.06 25.98 12.23
N LEU A 203 -11.10 25.41 11.03
CA LEU A 203 -11.92 25.87 9.92
C LEU A 203 -13.19 25.03 9.83
N THR A 204 -14.34 25.65 10.09
CA THR A 204 -15.68 25.00 10.02
C THR A 204 -16.60 25.61 8.95
N SER A 205 -16.04 26.49 8.12
CA SER A 205 -16.75 27.26 7.09
C SER A 205 -17.24 26.39 5.94
N VAL A 206 -18.15 26.95 5.14
CA VAL A 206 -18.51 26.43 3.82
C VAL A 206 -17.51 26.98 2.80
N PHE A 207 -16.99 26.12 1.93
CA PHE A 207 -16.16 26.54 0.80
C PHE A 207 -16.88 26.20 -0.49
N ASP A 208 -17.06 27.20 -1.35
CA ASP A 208 -17.63 27.02 -2.68
C ASP A 208 -16.55 27.42 -3.69
N PHE A 209 -16.19 26.48 -4.55
CA PHE A 209 -15.16 26.69 -5.55
C PHE A 209 -15.81 26.97 -6.90
N SER A 210 -15.15 27.76 -7.73
CA SER A 210 -15.42 27.77 -9.18
C SER A 210 -14.19 27.22 -9.90
N ASP A 211 -14.32 26.90 -11.18
CA ASP A 211 -13.35 26.15 -11.98
C ASP A 211 -11.87 26.41 -11.61
N SER A 212 -11.20 25.45 -10.98
CA SER A 212 -9.78 25.51 -10.56
C SER A 212 -9.46 26.52 -9.44
N GLY A 213 -10.44 26.92 -8.64
CA GLY A 213 -10.21 27.71 -7.42
C GLY A 213 -9.34 26.94 -6.41
N LYS A 214 -8.42 27.65 -5.75
CA LYS A 214 -7.40 27.06 -4.87
C LYS A 214 -7.56 27.49 -3.42
N LEU A 215 -7.55 26.53 -2.50
CA LEU A 215 -7.39 26.78 -1.06
C LEU A 215 -5.99 26.32 -0.65
N ILE A 216 -5.22 27.21 -0.01
CA ILE A 216 -3.86 26.92 0.45
C ILE A 216 -3.83 26.99 1.97
N LEU A 217 -3.48 25.89 2.63
CA LEU A 217 -3.36 25.80 4.08
C LEU A 217 -1.86 25.76 4.44
N SER A 218 -1.31 26.90 4.83
CA SER A 218 0.12 27.04 5.14
C SER A 218 0.41 27.28 6.62
N GLY A 219 -0.64 27.39 7.46
CA GLY A 219 -0.52 27.57 8.90
C GLY A 219 -0.27 26.27 9.66
N ASP A 220 0.59 26.31 10.68
CA ASP A 220 0.92 25.14 11.52
C ASP A 220 -0.32 24.59 12.24
N ASN A 221 -0.47 23.27 12.35
CA ASN A 221 -1.53 22.60 13.12
C ASN A 221 -2.96 23.06 12.75
N THR A 222 -3.27 23.07 11.45
CA THR A 222 -4.58 23.49 10.96
C THR A 222 -5.59 22.34 11.05
N ILE A 223 -6.69 22.52 11.77
CA ILE A 223 -7.86 21.62 11.73
C ILE A 223 -8.81 22.12 10.64
N PHE A 224 -9.06 21.32 9.61
CA PHE A 224 -9.90 21.65 8.46
C PHE A 224 -11.15 20.76 8.42
N ASN A 225 -12.24 21.22 9.02
CA ASN A 225 -13.51 20.50 9.12
C ASN A 225 -14.65 21.30 8.48
N PRO A 226 -14.62 21.54 7.16
CA PRO A 226 -15.62 22.35 6.50
C PRO A 226 -17.01 21.72 6.63
N SER A 227 -18.01 22.55 6.91
CA SER A 227 -19.39 22.10 7.04
C SER A 227 -19.99 21.66 5.71
N LEU A 228 -19.49 22.21 4.60
CA LEU A 228 -19.82 21.83 3.23
C LEU A 228 -18.71 22.30 2.29
N ILE A 229 -18.38 21.48 1.29
CA ILE A 229 -17.61 21.90 0.12
C ILE A 229 -18.50 21.75 -1.09
N SER A 230 -18.70 22.83 -1.85
CA SER A 230 -19.47 22.85 -3.09
C SER A 230 -18.53 22.96 -4.30
N ASN A 231 -18.94 22.39 -5.43
CA ASN A 231 -18.17 22.37 -6.69
C ASN A 231 -16.75 21.77 -6.54
N ALA A 232 -16.66 20.78 -5.65
CA ALA A 232 -15.42 20.16 -5.21
C ALA A 232 -14.65 19.45 -6.35
N SER A 233 -15.35 19.00 -7.40
CA SER A 233 -14.77 18.39 -8.60
C SER A 233 -13.83 19.29 -9.41
N SER A 234 -13.82 20.61 -9.13
CA SER A 234 -12.91 21.57 -9.76
C SER A 234 -11.94 22.23 -8.77
N ALA A 235 -12.03 21.87 -7.49
CA ALA A 235 -11.28 22.50 -6.42
C ALA A 235 -9.85 21.94 -6.31
N VAL A 236 -8.93 22.81 -5.92
CA VAL A 236 -7.56 22.42 -5.55
C VAL A 236 -7.30 22.79 -4.09
N LEU A 237 -6.89 21.83 -3.27
CA LEU A 237 -6.42 22.04 -1.91
C LEU A 237 -4.90 21.86 -1.86
N ASN A 238 -4.16 22.89 -1.45
CA ASN A 238 -2.73 22.78 -1.17
C ASN A 238 -2.50 22.71 0.35
N VAL A 239 -1.87 21.65 0.79
CA VAL A 239 -1.46 21.38 2.17
C VAL A 239 0.03 21.71 2.28
N ASP A 240 0.31 22.99 2.52
CA ASP A 240 1.67 23.54 2.67
C ASP A 240 2.19 23.43 4.12
N ASN A 241 1.37 22.86 5.00
CA ASN A 241 1.69 22.58 6.39
C ASN A 241 0.92 21.37 6.93
N ASN A 242 1.15 20.96 8.17
CA ASN A 242 0.44 19.83 8.77
C ASN A 242 -1.03 20.19 9.01
N VAL A 243 -1.92 19.45 8.35
CA VAL A 243 -3.38 19.65 8.39
C VAL A 243 -4.05 18.39 8.94
N THR A 244 -5.05 18.55 9.80
CA THR A 244 -5.92 17.47 10.27
C THR A 244 -7.36 17.74 9.83
N THR A 245 -8.06 16.74 9.33
CA THR A 245 -9.50 16.79 9.07
C THR A 245 -10.19 15.55 9.63
N SER A 246 -11.43 15.70 10.09
CA SER A 246 -12.32 14.61 10.48
C SER A 246 -13.65 14.61 9.72
N MET A 247 -13.73 15.40 8.65
CA MET A 247 -14.94 15.56 7.84
C MET A 247 -14.76 14.88 6.49
N PRO A 248 -15.62 13.90 6.13
CA PRO A 248 -15.57 13.23 4.82
C PRO A 248 -15.69 14.21 3.64
N SER A 249 -16.35 15.36 3.83
CA SER A 249 -16.58 16.36 2.79
C SER A 249 -15.29 16.90 2.15
N VAL A 250 -14.15 16.90 2.86
CA VAL A 250 -12.84 17.32 2.33
C VAL A 250 -12.41 16.49 1.13
N LEU A 251 -12.89 15.26 1.03
CA LEU A 251 -12.44 14.29 0.04
C LEU A 251 -13.23 14.33 -1.25
N THR A 252 -14.28 15.14 -1.29
CA THR A 252 -14.94 15.52 -2.55
C THR A 252 -14.06 16.46 -3.40
N ILE A 253 -12.97 17.00 -2.84
CA ILE A 253 -12.02 17.86 -3.57
C ILE A 253 -11.25 17.05 -4.61
N ASN A 254 -11.29 17.49 -5.86
CA ASN A 254 -10.68 16.79 -6.98
C ASN A 254 -9.15 16.69 -6.88
N THR A 255 -8.48 17.74 -6.44
CA THR A 255 -7.01 17.73 -6.36
C THR A 255 -6.53 18.22 -5.02
N ILE A 256 -5.84 17.36 -4.29
CA ILE A 256 -5.16 17.70 -3.04
C ILE A 256 -3.66 17.60 -3.30
N ASN A 257 -2.90 18.66 -3.03
CA ASN A 257 -1.44 18.65 -3.12
C ASN A 257 -0.86 18.73 -1.70
N ILE A 258 -0.03 17.76 -1.32
CA ILE A 258 0.68 17.76 -0.04
C ILE A 258 2.13 18.18 -0.31
N ALA A 259 2.59 19.25 0.33
CA ALA A 259 3.96 19.74 0.18
C ALA A 259 4.98 18.76 0.81
N ASP A 260 6.22 18.79 0.33
CA ASP A 260 7.29 17.92 0.85
C ASP A 260 7.53 18.16 2.36
N GLY A 261 7.67 17.08 3.11
CA GLY A 261 7.83 17.09 4.56
C GLY A 261 6.58 17.48 5.34
N LYS A 262 5.41 17.55 4.70
CA LYS A 262 4.12 17.88 5.33
C LYS A 262 3.18 16.69 5.32
N SER A 263 2.18 16.75 6.20
CA SER A 263 1.16 15.71 6.31
C SER A 263 -0.27 16.23 6.18
N LEU A 264 -1.11 15.44 5.51
CA LEU A 264 -2.55 15.52 5.65
C LEU A 264 -3.03 14.36 6.51
N THR A 265 -3.55 14.66 7.69
CA THR A 265 -4.17 13.69 8.59
C THR A 265 -5.68 13.66 8.36
N ILE A 266 -6.23 12.48 8.07
CA ILE A 266 -7.67 12.25 7.95
C ILE A 266 -8.09 11.31 9.08
N ASP A 267 -9.02 11.76 9.91
CA ASP A 267 -9.52 11.04 11.06
C ASP A 267 -10.96 10.56 10.84
N ALA A 268 -11.14 9.25 10.70
CA ALA A 268 -12.43 8.60 10.47
C ALA A 268 -13.23 8.44 11.78
N VAL A 269 -13.61 9.56 12.40
CA VAL A 269 -14.28 9.55 13.72
C VAL A 269 -15.71 8.98 13.66
N ASN A 270 -16.47 9.34 12.62
CA ASN A 270 -17.93 9.17 12.60
C ASN A 270 -18.46 8.23 11.52
N SER A 271 -17.70 7.97 10.46
CA SER A 271 -18.12 7.16 9.32
C SER A 271 -16.91 6.59 8.59
N ASP A 272 -17.16 5.65 7.68
CA ASP A 272 -16.19 5.27 6.66
C ASP A 272 -15.92 6.47 5.74
N ILE A 273 -14.77 6.41 5.06
CA ILE A 273 -14.19 7.54 4.35
C ILE A 273 -13.79 7.11 2.94
N ASP A 274 -14.47 7.67 1.94
CA ASP A 274 -14.10 7.54 0.54
C ASP A 274 -13.00 8.57 0.19
N LEU A 275 -11.82 8.06 -0.16
CA LEU A 275 -10.67 8.77 -0.69
C LEU A 275 -10.68 8.66 -2.21
N LEU A 276 -10.32 9.74 -2.90
CA LEU A 276 -10.01 9.71 -4.33
C LEU A 276 -11.15 9.14 -5.20
N ASP A 277 -12.32 9.79 -5.22
CA ASP A 277 -13.38 9.51 -6.21
C ASP A 277 -12.81 9.46 -7.65
N ASP A 278 -13.56 8.89 -8.61
CA ASP A 278 -13.15 8.81 -10.01
C ASP A 278 -12.62 10.15 -10.56
N ASN A 279 -11.33 10.17 -10.94
CA ASN A 279 -10.54 11.32 -11.42
C ASN A 279 -9.98 12.28 -10.36
N ALA A 280 -10.25 12.07 -9.07
CA ALA A 280 -9.59 12.80 -8.01
C ALA A 280 -8.15 12.28 -7.78
N SER A 281 -7.29 13.16 -7.25
CA SER A 281 -5.87 12.89 -7.01
C SER A 281 -5.37 13.53 -5.71
N ILE A 282 -4.58 12.80 -4.93
CA ILE A 282 -3.72 13.35 -3.88
C ILE A 282 -2.29 13.30 -4.43
N ASN A 283 -1.73 14.47 -4.73
CA ASN A 283 -0.38 14.62 -5.25
C ASN A 283 0.59 14.91 -4.10
N PHE A 284 1.73 14.22 -4.14
CA PHE A 284 2.77 14.32 -3.13
C PHE A 284 3.96 15.07 -3.76
N SER A 285 4.28 16.25 -3.22
CA SER A 285 5.25 17.16 -3.85
C SER A 285 6.72 16.76 -3.61
N GLY A 286 6.96 15.74 -2.80
CA GLY A 286 8.27 15.19 -2.48
C GLY A 286 8.16 13.89 -1.67
N SER A 287 9.29 13.21 -1.47
CA SER A 287 9.35 11.89 -0.85
C SER A 287 8.97 11.89 0.64
N ASN A 288 8.90 13.05 1.30
CA ASN A 288 8.54 13.15 2.71
C ASN A 288 7.13 13.71 2.91
N ALA A 289 6.33 13.86 1.84
CA ALA A 289 4.92 14.17 1.96
C ALA A 289 4.15 12.90 2.36
N THR A 290 3.26 13.01 3.36
CA THR A 290 2.59 11.82 3.95
C THR A 290 1.09 12.00 4.07
N LEU A 291 0.33 10.96 3.69
CA LEU A 291 -1.08 10.82 4.04
C LEU A 291 -1.19 10.03 5.33
N VAL A 292 -1.71 10.64 6.38
CA VAL A 292 -1.86 10.00 7.70
C VAL A 292 -3.32 9.62 7.87
N LEU A 293 -3.58 8.33 8.07
CA LEU A 293 -4.90 7.81 8.37
C LEU A 293 -5.00 7.57 9.89
N THR A 294 -6.05 8.13 10.49
CA THR A 294 -6.34 8.01 11.93
C THR A 294 -7.77 7.52 12.11
N ASN A 295 -7.97 6.65 13.09
CA ASN A 295 -9.27 6.10 13.43
C ASN A 295 -9.51 6.33 14.92
N SER A 296 -9.73 7.59 15.31
CA SER A 296 -9.92 7.93 16.73
C SER A 296 -11.33 7.63 17.24
N GLY A 297 -12.23 7.19 16.34
CA GLY A 297 -13.59 6.78 16.67
C GLY A 297 -13.64 5.53 17.56
N ALA A 298 -14.81 5.28 18.18
CA ALA A 298 -15.03 4.13 19.05
C ALA A 298 -15.19 2.79 18.31
N SER A 299 -15.18 2.80 16.98
CA SER A 299 -15.33 1.62 16.12
C SER A 299 -14.40 1.76 14.94
N ASP A 300 -13.79 0.65 14.53
CA ASP A 300 -12.90 0.62 13.37
C ASP A 300 -13.69 1.01 12.12
N ARG A 301 -13.27 2.12 11.50
CA ARG A 301 -13.69 2.60 10.19
C ARG A 301 -12.75 2.20 9.07
N THR A 302 -13.30 2.22 7.85
CA THR A 302 -12.60 1.93 6.61
C THR A 302 -12.35 3.22 5.82
N PHE A 303 -11.16 3.33 5.26
CA PHE A 303 -10.80 4.27 4.21
C PHE A 303 -10.81 3.53 2.88
N THR A 304 -11.46 4.04 1.84
CA THR A 304 -11.47 3.41 0.51
C THR A 304 -10.84 4.35 -0.49
N ALA A 305 -9.79 3.95 -1.19
CA ALA A 305 -9.17 4.71 -2.25
C ALA A 305 -9.51 4.11 -3.62
N TYR A 306 -10.40 4.76 -4.39
CA TYR A 306 -10.83 4.26 -5.70
C TYR A 306 -9.77 4.43 -6.81
N ASN A 307 -8.71 5.18 -6.53
CA ASN A 307 -7.58 5.43 -7.43
C ASN A 307 -6.25 5.12 -6.76
N THR A 308 -5.17 5.01 -7.54
CA THR A 308 -3.84 4.68 -7.02
C THR A 308 -3.35 5.76 -6.06
N VAL A 309 -2.94 5.35 -4.86
CA VAL A 309 -2.30 6.25 -3.90
C VAL A 309 -0.81 6.34 -4.25
N THR A 310 -0.34 7.50 -4.72
CA THR A 310 1.03 7.63 -5.25
C THR A 310 2.08 7.98 -4.20
N GLY A 311 1.69 8.34 -2.99
CA GLY A 311 2.61 8.71 -1.91
C GLY A 311 2.50 7.81 -0.70
N ASP A 312 3.28 8.15 0.33
CA ASP A 312 3.38 7.33 1.53
C ASP A 312 2.10 7.42 2.38
N VAL A 313 1.68 6.26 2.88
CA VAL A 313 0.55 6.08 3.80
C VAL A 313 1.09 5.71 5.17
N LEU A 314 0.60 6.38 6.20
CA LEU A 314 0.92 6.07 7.60
C LEU A 314 -0.37 5.76 8.39
N PHE A 315 -0.46 4.55 8.92
CA PHE A 315 -1.43 4.21 9.96
C PHE A 315 -0.92 4.70 11.32
N SER A 316 -1.55 5.75 11.83
CA SER A 316 -1.21 6.32 13.15
C SER A 316 -1.89 5.59 14.32
N SER A 317 -2.97 4.86 14.03
CA SER A 317 -3.74 3.99 14.91
C SER A 317 -4.17 2.74 14.13
N ASP A 318 -4.76 1.74 14.81
CA ASP A 318 -5.40 0.63 14.10
C ASP A 318 -6.57 1.16 13.24
N GLY A 319 -6.82 0.51 12.12
CA GLY A 319 -7.78 0.96 11.10
C GLY A 319 -7.64 0.18 9.80
N SER A 320 -8.49 0.44 8.82
CA SER A 320 -8.50 -0.29 7.54
C SER A 320 -8.40 0.65 6.34
N LEU A 321 -7.52 0.33 5.38
CA LEU A 321 -7.50 0.96 4.04
C LEU A 321 -7.86 -0.09 2.99
N VAL A 322 -8.81 0.21 2.12
CA VAL A 322 -9.07 -0.50 0.87
C VAL A 322 -8.47 0.35 -0.25
N ALA A 323 -7.57 -0.20 -1.06
CA ALA A 323 -6.98 0.48 -2.21
C ALA A 323 -7.34 -0.28 -3.49
N ASP A 324 -8.32 0.26 -4.23
CA ASP A 324 -8.90 -0.38 -5.42
C ASP A 324 -7.93 -0.42 -6.60
N LYS A 325 -6.87 0.40 -6.57
CA LYS A 325 -5.87 0.55 -7.64
C LYS A 325 -4.44 0.59 -7.10
N GLY A 326 -4.22 0.03 -5.91
CA GLY A 326 -2.91 -0.13 -5.31
C GLY A 326 -2.34 1.13 -4.67
N VAL A 327 -1.12 1.00 -4.15
CA VAL A 327 -0.39 2.06 -3.44
C VAL A 327 1.05 2.05 -3.90
N ALA A 328 1.45 3.04 -4.70
CA ALA A 328 2.82 3.11 -5.22
C ALA A 328 3.84 3.55 -4.16
N GLY A 329 3.40 4.31 -3.15
CA GLY A 329 4.23 4.72 -2.02
C GLY A 329 4.42 3.63 -0.97
N SER A 330 5.12 3.96 0.11
CA SER A 330 5.30 3.06 1.25
C SER A 330 4.08 3.11 2.17
N ILE A 331 3.65 1.96 2.67
CA ILE A 331 2.61 1.86 3.70
C ILE A 331 3.30 1.51 5.01
N THR A 332 3.21 2.37 6.01
CA THR A 332 3.88 2.18 7.29
C THR A 332 2.90 2.33 8.46
N THR A 333 3.32 1.90 9.64
CA THR A 333 2.54 2.03 10.87
C THR A 333 3.35 2.77 11.93
N SER A 334 2.67 3.45 12.86
CA SER A 334 3.30 4.13 13.99
C SER A 334 3.75 3.16 15.10
N ALA A 335 3.11 1.99 15.17
CA ALA A 335 3.35 0.92 16.13
C ALA A 335 3.26 -0.46 15.44
N ASP A 336 3.73 -1.50 16.12
CA ASP A 336 3.61 -2.87 15.63
C ASP A 336 2.16 -3.38 15.69
N ASN A 337 1.77 -4.22 14.73
CA ASN A 337 0.50 -4.92 14.69
C ASN A 337 -0.74 -4.00 14.71
N ILE A 338 -0.68 -2.90 13.96
CA ILE A 338 -1.84 -2.03 13.67
C ILE A 338 -2.00 -1.87 12.16
N GLY A 339 -3.19 -1.48 11.72
CA GLY A 339 -3.45 -1.21 10.31
C GLY A 339 -3.73 -2.49 9.52
N THR A 340 -4.86 -2.50 8.85
CA THR A 340 -5.24 -3.50 7.86
C THR A 340 -5.25 -2.82 6.51
N ILE A 341 -4.68 -3.46 5.49
CA ILE A 341 -4.84 -3.00 4.11
C ILE A 341 -5.44 -4.10 3.25
N THR A 342 -6.40 -3.74 2.43
CA THR A 342 -6.98 -4.58 1.38
C THR A 342 -6.66 -3.95 0.04
N ILE A 343 -6.08 -4.71 -0.87
CA ILE A 343 -5.71 -4.25 -2.20
C ILE A 343 -6.55 -5.04 -3.20
N ASP A 344 -7.40 -4.37 -3.97
CA ASP A 344 -8.26 -5.08 -4.93
C ASP A 344 -7.65 -5.12 -6.34
N ASP A 345 -6.75 -4.20 -6.66
CA ASP A 345 -6.02 -4.17 -7.95
C ASP A 345 -4.73 -3.36 -7.82
N GLY A 346 -3.84 -3.48 -8.81
CA GLY A 346 -2.65 -2.65 -8.93
C GLY A 346 -1.47 -3.03 -8.02
N ASN A 347 -0.36 -2.32 -8.22
CA ASN A 347 0.90 -2.60 -7.52
C ASN A 347 0.94 -1.96 -6.13
N VAL A 348 1.73 -2.56 -5.26
CA VAL A 348 1.99 -2.08 -3.90
C VAL A 348 3.49 -1.89 -3.70
N GLY A 349 3.88 -0.75 -3.14
CA GLY A 349 5.24 -0.47 -2.72
C GLY A 349 5.68 -1.30 -1.50
N VAL A 350 6.49 -0.70 -0.64
CA VAL A 350 6.91 -1.32 0.62
C VAL A 350 5.76 -1.28 1.63
N VAL A 351 5.55 -2.37 2.38
CA VAL A 351 4.51 -2.51 3.39
C VAL A 351 5.12 -2.86 4.73
N GLY A 352 4.89 -2.03 5.74
CA GLY A 352 5.40 -2.19 7.10
C GLY A 352 6.92 -2.03 7.23
N ALA A 353 7.42 -2.31 8.43
CA ALA A 353 8.85 -2.40 8.74
C ALA A 353 9.11 -3.52 9.77
N THR A 354 10.38 -3.93 9.92
CA THR A 354 10.80 -5.04 10.80
C THR A 354 10.25 -4.97 12.23
N ASP A 355 10.13 -3.77 12.82
CA ASP A 355 9.66 -3.49 14.18
C ASP A 355 8.29 -2.78 14.22
N LYS A 356 7.66 -2.60 13.06
CA LYS A 356 6.38 -1.92 12.88
C LYS A 356 5.60 -2.61 11.77
N LYS A 357 5.18 -3.84 12.04
CA LYS A 357 4.43 -4.64 11.08
C LYS A 357 3.00 -4.12 10.98
N LEU A 358 2.41 -4.24 9.79
CA LEU A 358 0.96 -4.15 9.69
C LEU A 358 0.31 -5.33 10.41
N LYS A 359 -0.93 -5.16 10.85
CA LYS A 359 -1.72 -6.27 11.43
C LYS A 359 -2.08 -7.30 10.37
N GLN A 360 -2.57 -6.82 9.22
CA GLN A 360 -3.08 -7.65 8.13
C GLN A 360 -2.88 -6.97 6.78
N VAL A 361 -2.53 -7.75 5.76
CA VAL A 361 -2.55 -7.36 4.35
C VAL A 361 -3.43 -8.36 3.60
N ASN A 362 -4.43 -7.89 2.87
CA ASN A 362 -5.28 -8.73 2.01
C ASN A 362 -4.99 -8.38 0.56
N LEU A 363 -4.52 -9.34 -0.21
CA LEU A 363 -4.18 -9.18 -1.60
C LEU A 363 -5.27 -9.85 -2.46
N ASN A 364 -6.28 -9.06 -2.83
CA ASN A 364 -7.46 -9.49 -3.61
C ASN A 364 -7.31 -9.22 -5.12
N GLN A 365 -6.09 -9.07 -5.62
CA GLN A 365 -5.87 -8.70 -7.02
C GLN A 365 -6.36 -9.80 -7.98
N ASP A 366 -7.26 -9.43 -8.89
CA ASP A 366 -7.72 -10.30 -9.99
C ASP A 366 -6.86 -10.15 -11.26
N THR A 367 -5.97 -9.15 -11.29
CA THR A 367 -5.01 -8.94 -12.36
C THR A 367 -3.57 -9.14 -11.85
N ALA A 368 -2.62 -9.26 -12.78
CA ALA A 368 -1.22 -9.42 -12.43
C ALA A 368 -0.70 -8.15 -11.72
N ALA A 369 -0.12 -8.32 -10.54
CA ALA A 369 0.37 -7.23 -9.70
C ALA A 369 1.71 -7.59 -9.05
N SER A 370 2.37 -6.57 -8.48
CA SER A 370 3.55 -6.76 -7.66
C SER A 370 3.40 -6.11 -6.29
N VAL A 371 3.98 -6.74 -5.28
CA VAL A 371 4.22 -6.17 -3.95
C VAL A 371 5.70 -6.12 -3.67
N GLY A 372 6.17 -5.00 -3.11
CA GLY A 372 7.55 -4.86 -2.64
C GLY A 372 7.82 -5.65 -1.37
N GLN A 373 8.77 -5.15 -0.57
CA GLN A 373 9.06 -5.71 0.74
C GLN A 373 7.83 -5.63 1.66
N LEU A 374 7.52 -6.71 2.38
CA LEU A 374 6.30 -6.80 3.19
C LEU A 374 6.60 -7.31 4.60
N TYR A 375 6.20 -6.50 5.59
CA TYR A 375 6.19 -6.80 7.01
C TYR A 375 4.77 -6.65 7.57
N ALA A 376 4.09 -7.77 7.76
CA ALA A 376 2.78 -7.85 8.38
C ALA A 376 2.69 -9.03 9.35
N GLY A 377 1.72 -9.02 10.27
CA GLY A 377 1.35 -10.18 11.06
C GLY A 377 0.86 -11.30 10.15
N ASN A 378 -0.11 -10.98 9.30
CA ASN A 378 -0.68 -11.92 8.33
C ASN A 378 -0.81 -11.28 6.94
N VAL A 379 -0.65 -12.10 5.92
CA VAL A 379 -0.93 -11.80 4.51
C VAL A 379 -1.94 -12.82 4.01
N ASP A 380 -3.05 -12.35 3.46
CA ASP A 380 -4.03 -13.19 2.78
C ASP A 380 -3.94 -13.01 1.26
N ILE A 381 -3.85 -14.12 0.53
CA ILE A 381 -3.87 -14.19 -0.93
C ILE A 381 -5.30 -14.53 -1.36
N GLY A 382 -6.13 -13.49 -1.49
CA GLY A 382 -7.56 -13.60 -1.76
C GLY A 382 -7.98 -13.43 -3.22
N GLY A 383 -7.08 -12.91 -4.07
CA GLY A 383 -7.34 -12.69 -5.49
C GLY A 383 -6.91 -13.86 -6.38
N ILE A 384 -7.45 -13.93 -7.60
CA ILE A 384 -7.08 -14.97 -8.57
C ILE A 384 -5.91 -14.57 -9.49
N GLY A 385 -5.54 -13.29 -9.52
CA GLY A 385 -4.42 -12.78 -10.30
C GLY A 385 -3.07 -13.22 -9.74
N PRO A 386 -2.03 -13.36 -10.58
CA PRO A 386 -0.68 -13.64 -10.10
C PRO A 386 -0.08 -12.41 -9.41
N ILE A 387 0.35 -12.59 -8.17
CA ILE A 387 1.02 -11.55 -7.37
C ILE A 387 2.50 -11.88 -7.32
N THR A 388 3.36 -10.94 -7.70
CA THR A 388 4.82 -11.07 -7.58
C THR A 388 5.31 -10.31 -6.36
N ALA A 389 5.80 -11.03 -5.35
CA ALA A 389 6.52 -10.43 -4.23
C ALA A 389 7.98 -10.24 -4.61
N THR A 390 8.36 -9.02 -4.99
CA THR A 390 9.68 -8.70 -5.55
C THR A 390 10.79 -8.72 -4.50
N ASP A 391 10.43 -8.61 -3.22
CA ASP A 391 11.34 -8.63 -2.07
C ASP A 391 10.84 -9.58 -0.98
N LEU A 392 11.64 -9.74 0.08
CA LEU A 392 11.39 -10.71 1.16
C LEU A 392 10.04 -10.45 1.85
N LEU A 393 9.23 -11.51 1.98
CA LEU A 393 7.99 -11.49 2.75
C LEU A 393 8.27 -11.96 4.20
N THR A 394 8.00 -11.09 5.18
CA THR A 394 8.21 -11.37 6.61
C THR A 394 6.87 -11.43 7.36
N SER A 395 6.05 -12.41 6.98
CA SER A 395 4.66 -12.57 7.45
C SER A 395 4.21 -14.03 7.44
N GLU A 396 3.17 -14.34 8.20
CA GLU A 396 2.37 -15.56 7.98
C GLU A 396 1.52 -15.36 6.73
N LEU A 397 1.53 -16.32 5.81
CA LEU A 397 0.80 -16.28 4.55
C LEU A 397 -0.35 -17.28 4.58
N SER A 398 -1.53 -16.86 4.15
CA SER A 398 -2.67 -17.72 3.90
C SER A 398 -3.21 -17.53 2.49
N PHE A 399 -3.68 -18.59 1.84
CA PHE A 399 -4.42 -18.50 0.60
C PHE A 399 -5.92 -18.68 0.89
N SER A 400 -6.68 -17.58 0.99
CA SER A 400 -8.15 -17.66 1.05
C SER A 400 -8.81 -17.95 -0.31
N SER A 401 -8.02 -17.98 -1.40
CA SER A 401 -8.46 -18.24 -2.76
C SER A 401 -7.48 -19.16 -3.53
N ASN A 402 -7.81 -19.51 -4.77
CA ASN A 402 -6.95 -20.28 -5.67
C ASN A 402 -5.91 -19.41 -6.43
N GLY A 403 -5.52 -18.26 -5.85
CA GLY A 403 -4.56 -17.33 -6.43
C GLY A 403 -3.15 -17.91 -6.61
N THR A 404 -2.30 -17.15 -7.31
CA THR A 404 -0.88 -17.46 -7.48
C THR A 404 -0.03 -16.40 -6.80
N LEU A 405 0.89 -16.82 -5.93
CA LEU A 405 1.94 -15.97 -5.38
C LEU A 405 3.30 -16.40 -5.95
N ILE A 406 4.01 -15.47 -6.58
CA ILE A 406 5.39 -15.63 -7.03
C ILE A 406 6.30 -14.96 -6.00
N SER A 407 7.00 -15.76 -5.20
CA SER A 407 7.96 -15.28 -4.22
C SER A 407 9.34 -15.10 -4.87
N ASP A 408 9.60 -13.88 -5.34
CA ASP A 408 10.89 -13.47 -5.90
C ASP A 408 11.87 -12.97 -4.80
N GLY A 409 11.38 -12.71 -3.60
CA GLY A 409 12.22 -12.37 -2.44
C GLY A 409 12.46 -13.48 -1.41
N GLY A 410 11.73 -14.59 -1.47
CA GLY A 410 11.65 -15.59 -0.40
C GLY A 410 10.61 -15.24 0.67
N ILE A 411 10.45 -16.13 1.66
CA ILE A 411 9.43 -16.02 2.73
C ILE A 411 10.04 -16.45 4.06
N THR A 412 9.80 -15.71 5.14
CA THR A 412 10.25 -16.13 6.48
C THR A 412 9.16 -16.74 7.37
N GLY A 413 7.90 -16.36 7.19
CA GLY A 413 6.78 -16.94 7.97
C GLY A 413 6.22 -18.21 7.34
N ASN A 414 5.21 -18.80 7.98
CA ASN A 414 4.58 -20.01 7.46
C ASN A 414 3.65 -19.69 6.28
N VAL A 415 3.36 -20.71 5.49
CA VAL A 415 2.42 -20.66 4.37
C VAL A 415 1.31 -21.69 4.62
N ASP A 416 0.06 -21.23 4.59
CA ASP A 416 -1.13 -22.07 4.70
C ASP A 416 -2.02 -21.94 3.47
N PHE A 417 -2.20 -23.02 2.72
CA PHE A 417 -3.13 -23.05 1.59
C PHE A 417 -4.61 -23.04 2.00
N ALA A 418 -4.93 -23.24 3.29
CA ALA A 418 -6.28 -23.18 3.86
C ALA A 418 -7.33 -24.01 3.12
N GLY A 419 -6.93 -25.13 2.50
CA GLY A 419 -7.81 -26.00 1.71
C GLY A 419 -8.09 -25.52 0.27
N ASN A 420 -7.43 -24.45 -0.18
CA ASN A 420 -7.55 -23.91 -1.54
C ASN A 420 -6.43 -24.42 -2.45
N GLU A 421 -6.71 -24.51 -3.76
CA GLU A 421 -5.75 -24.95 -4.78
C GLU A 421 -4.86 -23.78 -5.26
N GLY A 422 -4.46 -22.92 -4.32
CA GLY A 422 -3.52 -21.83 -4.59
C GLY A 422 -2.15 -22.35 -5.05
N VAL A 423 -1.40 -21.49 -5.72
CA VAL A 423 -0.06 -21.80 -6.23
C VAL A 423 0.95 -20.86 -5.59
N LEU A 424 1.95 -21.43 -4.92
CA LEU A 424 3.14 -20.72 -4.47
C LEU A 424 4.31 -21.09 -5.39
N GLN A 425 4.81 -20.11 -6.14
CA GLN A 425 6.01 -20.24 -6.95
C GLN A 425 7.21 -19.63 -6.22
N LEU A 426 8.27 -20.39 -6.02
CA LEU A 426 9.52 -19.93 -5.43
C LEU A 426 10.53 -19.66 -6.54
N ALA A 427 10.99 -18.41 -6.64
CA ALA A 427 11.97 -18.02 -7.65
C ALA A 427 13.37 -18.62 -7.41
N ASP A 428 14.23 -18.50 -8.41
CA ASP A 428 15.61 -19.00 -8.37
C ASP A 428 16.45 -18.34 -7.26
N GLY A 429 17.20 -19.16 -6.53
CA GLY A 429 18.06 -18.77 -5.42
C GLY A 429 17.31 -18.36 -4.14
N LYS A 430 16.00 -18.59 -4.03
CA LYS A 430 15.19 -18.11 -2.88
C LYS A 430 14.95 -19.19 -1.82
N THR A 431 14.62 -18.74 -0.61
CA THR A 431 14.40 -19.59 0.56
C THR A 431 13.03 -19.33 1.20
N ILE A 432 12.37 -20.40 1.64
CA ILE A 432 11.25 -20.35 2.57
C ILE A 432 11.71 -20.92 3.91
N THR A 433 11.63 -20.13 4.99
CA THR A 433 12.05 -20.60 6.32
C THR A 433 10.92 -21.18 7.16
N GLY A 434 9.68 -20.75 6.93
CA GLY A 434 8.51 -21.26 7.64
C GLY A 434 8.00 -22.60 7.08
N ASP A 435 7.05 -23.20 7.80
CA ASP A 435 6.31 -24.39 7.38
C ASP A 435 5.40 -24.08 6.19
N ILE A 436 5.13 -25.07 5.37
CA ILE A 436 4.20 -24.99 4.23
C ILE A 436 3.16 -26.09 4.41
N ASP A 437 1.90 -25.75 4.67
CA ASP A 437 0.84 -26.71 4.98
C ASP A 437 -0.51 -26.27 4.38
N SER A 438 -1.56 -27.05 4.64
CA SER A 438 -2.94 -26.70 4.34
C SER A 438 -3.83 -27.07 5.51
N SER A 439 -4.37 -26.10 6.24
CA SER A 439 -5.11 -26.32 7.49
C SER A 439 -6.48 -26.98 7.32
N GLY A 440 -7.08 -26.95 6.13
CA GLY A 440 -8.42 -27.51 5.85
C GLY A 440 -8.41 -28.93 5.29
N THR A 441 -7.92 -29.08 4.07
CA THR A 441 -7.87 -30.33 3.31
C THR A 441 -6.57 -30.41 2.53
N SER A 442 -6.26 -31.57 1.94
CA SER A 442 -5.13 -31.67 1.01
C SER A 442 -5.35 -30.84 -0.25
N ALA A 443 -4.66 -29.71 -0.34
CA ALA A 443 -4.78 -28.71 -1.38
C ALA A 443 -3.44 -27.98 -1.60
N GLY A 444 -3.35 -27.21 -2.69
CA GLY A 444 -2.27 -26.27 -2.92
C GLY A 444 -1.07 -26.85 -3.68
N THR A 445 -0.35 -25.98 -4.36
CA THR A 445 0.85 -26.31 -5.14
C THR A 445 2.03 -25.47 -4.69
N LEU A 446 3.15 -26.13 -4.38
CA LEU A 446 4.45 -25.48 -4.26
C LEU A 446 5.29 -25.79 -5.51
N GLU A 447 5.73 -24.77 -6.22
CA GLU A 447 6.52 -24.88 -7.46
C GLU A 447 7.86 -24.16 -7.34
N PHE A 448 8.95 -24.85 -7.67
CA PHE A 448 10.30 -24.29 -7.74
C PHE A 448 10.63 -23.91 -9.17
N LEU A 449 10.86 -22.61 -9.41
CA LEU A 449 11.21 -22.05 -10.72
C LEU A 449 12.72 -22.09 -11.02
N GLY A 450 13.53 -22.49 -10.04
CA GLY A 450 15.00 -22.62 -10.14
C GLY A 450 15.58 -23.40 -8.96
N VAL A 451 16.78 -23.01 -8.53
CA VAL A 451 17.37 -23.37 -7.23
C VAL A 451 16.46 -22.82 -6.13
N GLY A 452 16.08 -23.63 -5.16
CA GLY A 452 15.33 -23.15 -4.00
C GLY A 452 15.56 -24.00 -2.76
N THR A 453 15.30 -23.40 -1.60
CA THR A 453 15.42 -24.07 -0.31
C THR A 453 14.16 -23.89 0.52
N VAL A 454 13.69 -24.96 1.14
CA VAL A 454 12.65 -24.91 2.17
C VAL A 454 13.22 -25.52 3.45
N ASN A 455 13.17 -24.77 4.55
CA ASN A 455 13.65 -25.23 5.85
C ASN A 455 12.52 -25.78 6.74
N GLY A 456 11.31 -25.22 6.63
CA GLY A 456 10.12 -25.68 7.35
C GLY A 456 9.49 -26.92 6.71
N SER A 457 8.73 -27.68 7.49
CA SER A 457 8.04 -28.88 7.03
C SER A 457 7.07 -28.61 5.88
N ILE A 458 6.88 -29.59 4.99
CA ILE A 458 5.96 -29.48 3.85
C ILE A 458 4.83 -30.51 4.01
N GLY A 459 3.58 -30.04 4.12
CA GLY A 459 2.37 -30.85 4.21
C GLY A 459 2.25 -31.70 5.48
N ALA A 460 2.81 -31.21 6.60
CA ALA A 460 2.89 -31.97 7.84
C ALA A 460 1.50 -32.38 8.39
N THR A 461 0.51 -31.49 8.30
CA THR A 461 -0.87 -31.75 8.72
C THR A 461 -1.67 -32.37 7.59
N ASN A 462 -1.73 -31.71 6.43
CA ASN A 462 -2.40 -32.22 5.24
C ASN A 462 -1.45 -32.20 4.04
N ALA A 463 -1.46 -33.29 3.26
CA ALA A 463 -0.62 -33.38 2.08
C ALA A 463 -0.95 -32.25 1.09
N LEU A 464 0.05 -31.62 0.49
CA LEU A 464 -0.18 -30.70 -0.64
C LEU A 464 -0.78 -31.45 -1.83
N THR A 465 -1.47 -30.76 -2.74
CA THR A 465 -1.88 -31.38 -4.01
C THR A 465 -0.64 -31.67 -4.86
N THR A 466 0.28 -30.73 -4.97
CA THR A 466 1.50 -30.91 -5.78
C THR A 466 2.71 -30.20 -5.19
N LEU A 467 3.85 -30.89 -5.25
CA LEU A 467 5.19 -30.34 -5.05
C LEU A 467 5.95 -30.48 -6.37
N LYS A 468 6.32 -29.38 -7.02
CA LYS A 468 6.80 -29.38 -8.41
C LYS A 468 8.15 -28.69 -8.58
N PHE A 469 9.02 -29.27 -9.40
CA PHE A 469 10.34 -28.71 -9.75
C PHE A 469 10.41 -28.43 -11.25
N THR A 470 10.09 -27.21 -11.68
CA THR A 470 10.10 -26.78 -13.09
C THR A 470 11.36 -26.03 -13.50
N GLY A 471 12.12 -25.52 -12.53
CA GLY A 471 13.42 -24.89 -12.73
C GLY A 471 14.60 -25.86 -12.79
N ALA A 472 15.71 -25.38 -13.35
CA ALA A 472 16.99 -26.06 -13.28
C ALA A 472 17.69 -25.79 -11.93
N GLY A 473 18.60 -26.67 -11.52
CA GLY A 473 19.49 -26.45 -10.38
C GLY A 473 19.14 -27.28 -9.14
N ASP A 474 19.97 -27.09 -8.11
CA ASP A 474 19.92 -27.84 -6.86
C ASP A 474 18.85 -27.30 -5.90
N ASN A 475 17.86 -28.12 -5.59
CA ASN A 475 16.78 -27.83 -4.67
C ASN A 475 16.98 -28.60 -3.36
N THR A 476 16.80 -27.94 -2.22
CA THR A 476 16.89 -28.59 -0.90
C THR A 476 15.56 -28.49 -0.16
N ILE A 477 15.00 -29.63 0.21
CA ILE A 477 13.73 -29.70 0.94
C ILE A 477 13.85 -30.59 2.19
N PRO A 478 12.95 -30.41 3.17
CA PRO A 478 12.93 -31.23 4.37
C PRO A 478 12.04 -32.48 4.15
N ALA A 479 11.32 -32.92 5.18
CA ALA A 479 10.24 -33.88 4.99
C ALA A 479 9.12 -33.22 4.18
N ALA A 480 8.58 -33.95 3.21
CA ALA A 480 7.47 -33.46 2.41
C ALA A 480 6.39 -34.52 2.26
N ASN A 481 5.15 -34.05 2.34
CA ASN A 481 3.94 -34.83 2.13
C ASN A 481 3.10 -34.11 1.06
N ALA A 482 2.99 -34.69 -0.11
CA ALA A 482 2.18 -34.19 -1.22
C ALA A 482 1.52 -35.38 -1.94
N LYS A 483 0.38 -35.20 -2.59
CA LYS A 483 -0.21 -36.27 -3.41
C LYS A 483 0.72 -36.62 -4.56
N THR A 484 1.28 -35.61 -5.22
CA THR A 484 2.26 -35.77 -6.29
C THR A 484 3.49 -34.90 -6.05
N ILE A 485 4.67 -35.51 -6.19
CA ILE A 485 5.97 -34.87 -6.18
C ILE A 485 6.54 -34.99 -7.59
N GLU A 486 6.58 -33.90 -8.35
CA GLU A 486 6.91 -33.92 -9.78
C GLU A 486 8.27 -33.28 -10.07
N VAL A 487 9.18 -34.06 -10.65
CA VAL A 487 10.43 -33.57 -11.24
C VAL A 487 10.18 -33.27 -12.71
N ALA A 488 9.95 -31.98 -13.01
CA ALA A 488 9.44 -31.49 -14.30
C ALA A 488 10.49 -30.74 -15.14
N ASN A 489 11.76 -30.78 -14.74
CA ASN A 489 12.88 -30.21 -15.50
C ASN A 489 14.05 -31.20 -15.54
N ALA A 490 14.64 -31.39 -16.72
CA ALA A 490 15.76 -32.32 -16.91
C ALA A 490 17.02 -31.92 -16.13
N ALA A 491 17.19 -30.64 -15.82
CA ALA A 491 18.29 -30.11 -15.03
C ALA A 491 17.92 -29.85 -13.55
N ALA A 492 16.73 -30.24 -13.10
CA ALA A 492 16.39 -30.20 -11.68
C ALA A 492 17.19 -31.27 -10.92
N SER A 493 17.71 -30.90 -9.76
CA SER A 493 18.45 -31.77 -8.85
C SER A 493 17.88 -31.57 -7.45
N VAL A 494 17.03 -32.48 -6.99
CA VAL A 494 16.29 -32.31 -5.73
C VAL A 494 16.93 -33.16 -4.64
N THR A 495 17.23 -32.57 -3.49
CA THR A 495 17.70 -33.26 -2.29
C THR A 495 16.69 -33.11 -1.16
N ALA A 496 16.07 -34.22 -0.77
CA ALA A 496 15.23 -34.33 0.41
C ALA A 496 16.02 -34.88 1.60
N SER A 497 16.15 -34.08 2.65
CA SER A 497 16.89 -34.46 3.87
C SER A 497 16.14 -35.49 4.73
N ALA A 498 14.85 -35.72 4.46
CA ALA A 498 14.01 -36.61 5.24
C ALA A 498 13.13 -37.50 4.33
N LEU A 499 12.03 -38.02 4.90
CA LEU A 499 11.11 -38.93 4.23
C LEU A 499 10.18 -38.14 3.32
N LEU A 500 9.96 -38.67 2.11
CA LEU A 500 8.91 -38.17 1.21
C LEU A 500 7.67 -39.06 1.30
N THR A 501 6.50 -38.44 1.38
CA THR A 501 5.20 -39.12 1.30
C THR A 501 4.44 -38.54 0.10
N GLY A 502 4.00 -39.41 -0.80
CA GLY A 502 3.43 -39.01 -2.09
C GLY A 502 3.91 -39.84 -3.25
N ASP A 503 3.14 -39.82 -4.34
CA ASP A 503 3.57 -40.40 -5.60
C ASP A 503 4.62 -39.48 -6.24
N VAL A 504 5.78 -40.03 -6.58
CA VAL A 504 6.85 -39.34 -7.29
C VAL A 504 6.67 -39.55 -8.79
N LEU A 505 6.71 -38.45 -9.56
CA LEU A 505 6.62 -38.45 -11.01
C LEU A 505 7.85 -37.76 -11.61
N PHE A 506 8.62 -38.47 -12.43
CA PHE A 506 9.61 -37.87 -13.31
C PHE A 506 8.98 -37.62 -14.67
N SER A 507 8.47 -36.40 -14.88
CA SER A 507 7.98 -35.97 -16.20
C SER A 507 9.10 -35.49 -17.12
N GLN A 508 10.30 -35.27 -16.56
CA GLN A 508 11.55 -35.02 -17.28
C GLN A 508 12.74 -35.76 -16.62
N ALA A 509 13.88 -35.83 -17.31
CA ALA A 509 15.10 -36.53 -16.90
C ALA A 509 15.87 -35.96 -15.67
N GLY A 510 15.21 -35.24 -14.77
CA GLY A 510 15.85 -34.65 -13.58
C GLY A 510 16.26 -35.69 -12.52
N THR A 511 16.89 -35.22 -11.45
CA THR A 511 17.37 -36.05 -10.33
C THR A 511 16.58 -35.78 -9.05
N LEU A 512 16.23 -36.83 -8.31
CA LEU A 512 15.71 -36.76 -6.94
C LEU A 512 16.55 -37.65 -6.02
N ALA A 513 17.06 -37.08 -4.94
CA ALA A 513 17.80 -37.76 -3.89
C ALA A 513 17.04 -37.67 -2.55
N THR A 514 16.79 -38.80 -1.88
CA THR A 514 16.08 -38.83 -0.59
C THR A 514 16.87 -39.63 0.46
N GLN A 515 17.11 -39.03 1.62
CA GLN A 515 17.93 -39.66 2.68
C GLN A 515 17.16 -40.71 3.50
N LYS A 516 15.83 -40.65 3.53
CA LYS A 516 14.99 -41.55 4.36
C LYS A 516 14.01 -42.40 3.58
N GLY A 517 13.99 -42.29 2.25
CA GLY A 517 13.12 -43.07 1.38
C GLY A 517 11.89 -42.31 0.89
N ILE A 518 10.96 -43.06 0.32
CA ILE A 518 9.68 -42.60 -0.24
C ILE A 518 8.56 -43.53 0.24
N ILE A 519 7.41 -42.98 0.61
CA ILE A 519 6.13 -43.69 0.78
C ILE A 519 5.21 -43.22 -0.34
N GLY A 520 4.94 -44.09 -1.31
CA GLY A 520 4.20 -43.76 -2.53
C GLY A 520 4.82 -44.42 -3.75
N ASN A 521 4.12 -44.36 -4.87
CA ASN A 521 4.59 -44.91 -6.13
C ASN A 521 5.66 -44.00 -6.74
N VAL A 522 6.51 -44.55 -7.59
CA VAL A 522 7.48 -43.81 -8.39
C VAL A 522 7.23 -44.12 -9.86
N THR A 523 6.96 -43.10 -10.66
CA THR A 523 6.73 -43.24 -12.11
C THR A 523 7.77 -42.44 -12.89
N PHE A 524 8.37 -43.06 -13.90
CA PHE A 524 9.29 -42.41 -14.84
C PHE A 524 8.64 -42.30 -16.21
N ASN A 525 8.27 -41.09 -16.62
CA ASN A 525 7.82 -40.78 -17.98
C ASN A 525 8.99 -40.31 -18.88
N ASP A 526 10.18 -40.12 -18.29
CA ASP A 526 11.44 -39.78 -18.96
C ASP A 526 12.63 -40.42 -18.22
N ALA A 527 13.87 -40.24 -18.70
CA ALA A 527 15.12 -40.81 -18.19
C ALA A 527 15.60 -40.19 -16.85
N GLY A 528 14.70 -40.08 -15.87
CA GLY A 528 14.99 -39.53 -14.54
C GLY A 528 15.96 -40.38 -13.72
N THR A 529 16.59 -39.74 -12.73
CA THR A 529 17.49 -40.38 -11.77
C THR A 529 16.91 -40.30 -10.36
N LEU A 530 16.74 -41.44 -9.69
CA LEU A 530 16.32 -41.54 -8.30
C LEU A 530 17.44 -42.11 -7.43
N VAL A 531 17.86 -41.37 -6.40
CA VAL A 531 18.76 -41.85 -5.35
C VAL A 531 17.96 -41.93 -4.05
N THR A 532 17.83 -43.11 -3.44
CA THR A 532 16.93 -43.25 -2.28
C THR A 532 17.37 -44.30 -1.29
N ALA A 533 17.03 -44.10 -0.01
CA ALA A 533 17.21 -45.12 1.02
C ALA A 533 16.16 -46.24 0.98
N GLY A 534 15.06 -46.06 0.25
CA GLY A 534 14.02 -47.07 0.12
C GLY A 534 12.71 -46.53 -0.46
N ILE A 535 11.86 -47.41 -0.99
CA ILE A 535 10.56 -47.06 -1.59
C ILE A 535 9.47 -48.02 -1.08
N SER A 536 8.48 -47.47 -0.39
CA SER A 536 7.27 -48.18 0.05
C SER A 536 6.11 -47.90 -0.92
N GLY A 537 6.25 -48.36 -2.16
CA GLY A 537 5.26 -48.27 -3.23
C GLY A 537 5.82 -48.87 -4.52
N ASN A 538 5.02 -48.87 -5.58
CA ASN A 538 5.42 -49.47 -6.87
C ASN A 538 6.38 -48.56 -7.62
N ILE A 539 7.23 -49.16 -8.47
CA ILE A 539 8.06 -48.42 -9.41
C ILE A 539 7.62 -48.78 -10.83
N ASP A 540 7.22 -47.80 -11.61
CA ASP A 540 6.86 -47.94 -13.03
C ASP A 540 7.80 -47.09 -13.88
N CYS A 541 8.53 -47.72 -14.79
CA CYS A 541 9.52 -47.03 -15.62
C CYS A 541 9.02 -46.69 -17.03
N GLN A 542 7.80 -47.09 -17.43
CA GLN A 542 7.21 -46.83 -18.75
C GLN A 542 8.16 -47.02 -19.96
N SER A 543 9.02 -48.04 -19.90
CA SER A 543 10.08 -48.34 -20.88
C SER A 543 11.13 -47.24 -21.09
N GLN A 544 11.30 -46.33 -20.12
CA GLN A 544 12.29 -45.26 -20.14
C GLN A 544 13.63 -45.70 -19.56
N ALA A 545 14.68 -44.96 -19.91
CA ALA A 545 16.06 -45.18 -19.43
C ALA A 545 16.29 -44.63 -18.01
N ALA A 546 15.39 -44.97 -17.07
CA ALA A 546 15.46 -44.51 -15.69
C ALA A 546 16.68 -45.07 -14.95
N THR A 547 17.27 -44.29 -14.05
CA THR A 547 18.35 -44.75 -13.15
C THR A 547 17.85 -44.75 -11.71
N ILE A 548 17.89 -45.91 -11.05
CA ILE A 548 17.43 -46.08 -9.66
C ILE A 548 18.60 -46.55 -8.81
N ASN A 549 19.06 -45.70 -7.91
CA ASN A 549 20.17 -45.95 -7.00
C ASN A 549 19.68 -46.08 -5.56
N PHE A 550 19.68 -47.29 -5.03
CA PHE A 550 19.41 -47.51 -3.61
C PHE A 550 20.68 -47.29 -2.80
N SER A 551 20.68 -46.32 -1.88
CA SER A 551 21.85 -45.88 -1.11
C SER A 551 21.57 -45.71 0.39
N GLY A 552 22.58 -45.90 1.23
CA GLY A 552 22.45 -45.87 2.69
C GLY A 552 23.10 -47.06 3.41
N ASP A 553 23.10 -47.02 4.73
CA ASP A 553 23.91 -47.93 5.57
C ASP A 553 23.14 -49.17 6.04
N LYS A 554 21.88 -49.33 5.64
CA LYS A 554 20.99 -50.40 6.13
C LYS A 554 20.52 -51.30 5.00
N ALA A 555 20.20 -52.54 5.34
CA ALA A 555 19.50 -53.42 4.42
C ALA A 555 18.08 -52.88 4.15
N TYR A 556 17.59 -53.04 2.92
CA TYR A 556 16.26 -52.62 2.52
C TYR A 556 15.47 -53.76 1.88
N ILE A 557 14.16 -53.79 2.11
CA ILE A 557 13.24 -54.74 1.47
C ILE A 557 12.28 -53.93 0.59
N LEU A 558 12.45 -54.04 -0.72
CA LEU A 558 11.50 -53.52 -1.70
C LEU A 558 10.30 -54.48 -1.76
N LYS A 559 9.19 -54.04 -1.17
CA LYS A 559 7.95 -54.85 -1.06
C LYS A 559 7.11 -54.85 -2.32
N SER A 560 7.46 -54.04 -3.30
CA SER A 560 6.67 -53.78 -4.49
C SER A 560 7.47 -54.07 -5.77
N PRO A 561 6.79 -54.41 -6.87
CA PRO A 561 7.44 -54.68 -8.15
C PRO A 561 8.05 -53.43 -8.78
N ILE A 562 9.14 -53.64 -9.53
CA ILE A 562 9.60 -52.72 -10.59
C ILE A 562 9.03 -53.23 -11.92
N GLN A 563 8.26 -52.40 -12.62
CA GLN A 563 7.52 -52.74 -13.84
C GLN A 563 7.95 -51.89 -15.04
N ASN A 564 7.75 -52.42 -16.25
CA ASN A 564 8.01 -51.74 -17.52
C ASN A 564 9.42 -51.13 -17.60
N ALA A 565 10.42 -51.76 -17.00
CA ALA A 565 11.73 -51.14 -16.82
C ALA A 565 12.79 -51.72 -17.76
N GLU A 566 12.38 -52.10 -18.98
CA GLU A 566 13.20 -52.74 -20.01
C GLU A 566 14.47 -51.95 -20.36
N ASN A 567 14.43 -50.63 -20.21
CA ASN A 567 15.56 -49.72 -20.45
C ASN A 567 16.15 -49.13 -19.16
N ALA A 568 15.60 -49.44 -18.00
CA ALA A 568 16.06 -48.88 -16.73
C ALA A 568 17.34 -49.57 -16.22
N THR A 569 18.11 -48.81 -15.45
CA THR A 569 19.29 -49.27 -14.72
C THR A 569 19.02 -49.23 -13.22
N LEU A 570 19.18 -50.38 -12.57
CA LEU A 570 19.11 -50.50 -11.11
C LEU A 570 20.52 -50.60 -10.52
N ASP A 571 20.92 -49.58 -9.76
CA ASP A 571 22.17 -49.54 -9.01
C ASP A 571 21.94 -49.89 -7.54
N VAL A 572 22.59 -50.96 -7.07
CA VAL A 572 22.49 -51.41 -5.68
C VAL A 572 23.72 -50.97 -4.90
N ASN A 573 23.59 -49.88 -4.13
CA ASN A 573 24.64 -49.33 -3.27
C ASN A 573 24.38 -49.54 -1.77
N LEU A 574 23.27 -50.19 -1.40
CA LEU A 574 22.95 -50.63 -0.03
C LEU A 574 23.69 -51.91 0.37
N PRO A 575 24.03 -52.13 1.65
CA PRO A 575 24.61 -53.37 2.13
C PRO A 575 23.84 -54.64 1.69
N LYS A 576 22.50 -54.58 1.69
CA LYS A 576 21.62 -55.61 1.13
C LYS A 576 20.31 -54.98 0.62
N LEU A 577 19.89 -55.32 -0.59
CA LEU A 577 18.56 -55.03 -1.13
C LEU A 577 17.83 -56.35 -1.35
N THR A 578 16.71 -56.57 -0.67
CA THR A 578 15.81 -57.71 -0.95
C THR A 578 14.61 -57.21 -1.74
N THR A 579 14.26 -57.84 -2.87
CA THR A 579 13.06 -57.47 -3.65
C THR A 579 12.17 -58.68 -3.91
N ILE A 580 10.89 -58.43 -4.18
CA ILE A 580 9.89 -59.48 -4.46
C ILE A 580 9.70 -59.70 -5.97
N ASP A 581 9.86 -58.66 -6.80
CA ASP A 581 9.65 -58.68 -8.25
C ASP A 581 10.57 -57.66 -8.94
N LEU A 582 11.24 -58.08 -10.02
CA LEU A 582 12.23 -57.28 -10.75
C LEU A 582 12.13 -57.48 -12.28
N GLU A 583 11.53 -56.52 -12.97
CA GLU A 583 11.52 -56.43 -14.43
C GLU A 583 12.33 -55.22 -14.89
N VAL A 584 13.66 -55.34 -14.85
CA VAL A 584 14.61 -54.26 -15.21
C VAL A 584 15.52 -54.66 -16.37
N GLY A 585 15.93 -53.68 -17.16
CA GLY A 585 16.82 -53.84 -18.31
C GLY A 585 18.26 -54.15 -17.91
N SER A 586 18.78 -53.46 -16.90
CA SER A 586 20.12 -53.73 -16.37
C SER A 586 20.20 -53.56 -14.86
N ILE A 587 21.07 -54.34 -14.23
CA ILE A 587 21.33 -54.28 -12.80
C ILE A 587 22.83 -54.14 -12.59
N ASN A 588 23.25 -53.13 -11.83
CA ASN A 588 24.62 -53.00 -11.34
C ASN A 588 24.65 -53.21 -9.82
N ILE A 589 25.50 -54.12 -9.36
CA ILE A 589 25.72 -54.40 -7.93
C ILE A 589 27.12 -53.92 -7.57
N SER A 590 27.20 -52.94 -6.67
CA SER A 590 28.48 -52.35 -6.27
C SER A 590 29.32 -53.24 -5.34
N ASP A 591 30.59 -52.88 -5.19
CA ASP A 591 31.57 -53.56 -4.35
C ASP A 591 31.04 -53.84 -2.92
N ASN A 592 31.16 -55.09 -2.46
CA ASN A 592 30.66 -55.56 -1.16
C ASN A 592 29.14 -55.36 -0.93
N LYS A 593 28.32 -55.30 -1.97
CA LYS A 593 26.85 -55.18 -1.86
C LYS A 593 26.14 -56.48 -2.23
N ILE A 594 24.92 -56.64 -1.71
CA ILE A 594 24.08 -57.82 -1.94
C ILE A 594 22.75 -57.41 -2.57
N LEU A 595 22.41 -58.00 -3.71
CA LEU A 595 21.03 -58.03 -4.20
C LEU A 595 20.45 -59.41 -3.91
N ALA A 596 19.39 -59.47 -3.13
CA ALA A 596 18.62 -60.68 -2.86
C ALA A 596 17.24 -60.58 -3.51
N ILE A 597 16.76 -61.66 -4.10
CA ILE A 597 15.38 -61.76 -4.60
C ILE A 597 14.66 -62.80 -3.78
N ASP A 598 13.57 -62.40 -3.15
CA ASP A 598 12.72 -63.28 -2.39
C ASP A 598 11.62 -63.87 -3.28
N LEU A 599 11.64 -65.18 -3.46
CA LEU A 599 10.63 -65.92 -4.20
C LEU A 599 9.32 -66.08 -3.41
N ALA A 600 9.17 -65.51 -2.21
CA ALA A 600 8.00 -65.62 -1.32
C ALA A 600 6.62 -65.42 -1.97
N SER A 601 6.50 -64.71 -3.10
CA SER A 601 5.22 -64.45 -3.79
C SER A 601 4.98 -65.21 -5.10
N GLY A 602 5.97 -65.90 -5.69
CA GLY A 602 5.73 -66.89 -6.75
C GLY A 602 6.98 -67.28 -7.51
N ASN A 603 6.80 -67.94 -8.65
CA ASN A 603 7.86 -68.03 -9.66
C ASN A 603 8.20 -66.62 -10.16
N LYS A 604 9.46 -66.38 -10.48
CA LYS A 604 9.95 -65.06 -10.91
C LYS A 604 10.71 -65.18 -12.22
N THR A 605 10.43 -64.26 -13.12
CA THR A 605 11.28 -63.99 -14.28
C THR A 605 12.09 -62.75 -13.95
N LEU A 606 13.41 -62.90 -14.02
CA LEU A 606 14.39 -61.89 -13.67
C LEU A 606 14.97 -61.32 -14.95
N LEU A 607 15.06 -59.99 -14.99
CA LEU A 607 15.46 -59.20 -16.16
C LEU A 607 14.40 -59.20 -17.26
N ALA A 608 14.24 -58.05 -17.92
CA ALA A 608 13.39 -57.95 -19.10
C ALA A 608 14.03 -58.67 -20.31
N PRO A 609 13.22 -59.19 -21.25
CA PRO A 609 13.72 -59.70 -22.52
C PRO A 609 14.57 -58.63 -23.24
N GLY A 610 15.83 -58.95 -23.57
CA GLY A 610 16.74 -58.01 -24.22
C GLY A 610 17.55 -57.10 -23.29
N GLY A 611 17.41 -57.26 -21.96
CA GLY A 611 18.22 -56.52 -20.99
C GLY A 611 19.74 -56.79 -21.08
N ASN A 612 20.55 -55.83 -20.63
CA ASN A 612 22.02 -55.88 -20.64
C ASN A 612 22.63 -56.77 -19.52
N GLY A 613 21.82 -57.55 -18.82
CA GLY A 613 22.27 -58.48 -17.78
C GLY A 613 22.55 -57.83 -16.43
N ILE A 614 23.19 -58.60 -15.54
CA ILE A 614 23.61 -58.18 -14.20
C ILE A 614 25.13 -57.95 -14.23
N LYS A 615 25.57 -56.74 -13.85
CA LYS A 615 26.97 -56.38 -13.70
C LYS A 615 27.35 -56.30 -12.22
N PHE A 616 28.52 -56.83 -11.90
CA PHE A 616 29.11 -56.78 -10.55
C PHE A 616 30.31 -55.85 -10.60
N LEU A 617 30.20 -54.66 -9.99
CA LEU A 617 31.19 -53.59 -10.12
C LEU A 617 32.37 -53.69 -9.12
N GLY A 618 32.43 -54.74 -8.30
CA GLY A 618 33.51 -54.93 -7.33
C GLY A 618 33.61 -56.34 -6.75
N ALA A 619 34.66 -56.58 -5.95
CA ALA A 619 34.88 -57.82 -5.23
C ALA A 619 33.77 -58.06 -4.19
N ASN A 620 33.42 -59.32 -3.95
CA ASN A 620 32.40 -59.72 -2.97
C ASN A 620 30.97 -59.20 -3.22
N SER A 621 30.69 -58.61 -4.38
CA SER A 621 29.33 -58.29 -4.82
C SER A 621 28.55 -59.59 -5.00
N THR A 622 27.37 -59.71 -4.40
CA THR A 622 26.61 -60.97 -4.38
C THR A 622 25.20 -60.79 -4.94
N PHE A 623 24.80 -61.72 -5.81
CA PHE A 623 23.41 -61.89 -6.21
C PHE A 623 22.86 -63.16 -5.55
N GLN A 624 21.79 -63.02 -4.76
CA GLN A 624 21.17 -64.08 -3.98
C GLN A 624 19.73 -64.29 -4.44
N ILE A 625 19.33 -65.56 -4.49
CA ILE A 625 17.93 -65.94 -4.63
C ILE A 625 17.55 -66.62 -3.32
N GLU A 626 16.62 -66.02 -2.59
CA GLU A 626 16.09 -66.52 -1.33
C GLU A 626 14.68 -67.07 -1.61
N ASN A 627 14.39 -68.32 -1.22
CA ASN A 627 13.00 -68.79 -1.16
C ASN A 627 12.60 -68.77 0.31
N THR A 628 11.97 -67.69 0.78
CA THR A 628 11.46 -67.66 2.17
C THR A 628 10.07 -68.27 2.30
N SER A 629 9.52 -68.80 1.21
CA SER A 629 8.19 -69.38 1.23
C SER A 629 8.19 -70.79 1.80
N SER A 630 7.05 -71.20 2.37
CA SER A 630 6.80 -72.58 2.78
C SER A 630 6.60 -73.57 1.62
N ASN A 631 6.68 -73.12 0.36
CA ASN A 631 6.49 -73.94 -0.84
C ASN A 631 7.82 -74.13 -1.58
N ASP A 632 8.28 -75.38 -1.68
CA ASP A 632 9.61 -75.73 -2.23
C ASP A 632 9.75 -75.66 -3.76
N ALA A 633 8.65 -75.46 -4.50
CA ALA A 633 8.64 -75.60 -5.97
C ALA A 633 8.83 -74.30 -6.76
N ARG A 634 9.41 -73.25 -6.16
CA ARG A 634 9.51 -71.94 -6.83
C ARG A 634 10.73 -71.86 -7.74
N VAL A 635 10.50 -71.29 -8.92
CA VAL A 635 11.50 -71.14 -9.97
C VAL A 635 11.82 -69.66 -10.16
N ALA A 636 13.11 -69.35 -10.11
CA ALA A 636 13.65 -68.11 -10.67
C ALA A 636 14.21 -68.43 -12.06
N SER A 637 13.74 -67.70 -13.07
CA SER A 637 14.22 -67.79 -14.44
C SER A 637 14.85 -66.46 -14.85
N PHE A 638 15.88 -66.48 -15.69
CA PHE A 638 16.49 -65.26 -16.24
C PHE A 638 16.08 -65.15 -17.71
N ALA A 639 15.52 -64.01 -18.12
CA ALA A 639 15.10 -63.81 -19.51
C ALA A 639 16.26 -63.40 -20.44
N ALA A 640 17.40 -63.00 -19.86
CA ALA A 640 18.59 -62.57 -20.58
C ALA A 640 19.83 -63.38 -20.16
N ASN A 641 20.85 -63.40 -21.03
CA ASN A 641 22.14 -63.99 -20.70
C ASN A 641 22.78 -63.23 -19.53
N LEU A 642 23.29 -63.97 -18.54
CA LEU A 642 24.21 -63.42 -17.55
C LEU A 642 25.50 -63.04 -18.29
N ALA A 643 25.63 -61.76 -18.65
CA ALA A 643 26.83 -61.26 -19.29
C ALA A 643 28.00 -61.37 -18.29
N GLY A 644 28.90 -62.32 -18.51
CA GLY A 644 30.16 -62.37 -17.77
C GLY A 644 30.97 -61.13 -18.15
N ASP A 645 31.14 -60.21 -17.21
CA ASP A 645 32.05 -59.09 -17.42
C ASP A 645 33.48 -59.64 -17.58
N THR A 646 34.07 -59.43 -18.74
CA THR A 646 35.42 -59.90 -19.07
C THR A 646 36.52 -58.99 -18.49
N GLY A 647 36.15 -57.92 -17.77
CA GLY A 647 37.06 -56.84 -17.36
C GLY A 647 37.70 -56.93 -15.96
N GLY A 648 37.21 -57.77 -15.04
CA GLY A 648 37.70 -57.82 -13.65
C GLY A 648 37.94 -59.25 -13.15
N GLY A 649 39.14 -59.57 -12.68
CA GLY A 649 39.56 -60.92 -12.25
C GLY A 649 38.91 -61.46 -10.96
N GLY A 650 37.62 -61.21 -10.72
CA GLY A 650 36.87 -61.73 -9.58
C GLY A 650 36.14 -63.04 -9.90
N TYR A 651 36.13 -63.98 -8.95
CA TYR A 651 35.23 -65.14 -9.03
C TYR A 651 33.80 -64.68 -8.76
N TYR A 652 32.91 -64.87 -9.73
CA TYR A 652 31.48 -64.59 -9.58
C TYR A 652 30.77 -65.84 -9.06
N CYS A 653 30.28 -65.78 -7.82
CA CYS A 653 29.55 -66.89 -7.20
C CYS A 653 28.05 -66.62 -7.28
N LEU A 654 27.30 -67.39 -8.07
CA LEU A 654 25.86 -67.49 -7.90
C LEU A 654 25.59 -68.36 -6.66
N ALA A 655 25.28 -67.72 -5.54
CA ALA A 655 24.89 -68.42 -4.32
C ALA A 655 23.36 -68.61 -4.33
N VAL A 656 22.91 -69.82 -4.68
CA VAL A 656 21.51 -70.22 -4.49
C VAL A 656 21.36 -70.70 -3.05
N VAL A 657 20.76 -69.87 -2.20
CA VAL A 657 20.52 -70.20 -0.79
C VAL A 657 19.11 -70.75 -0.65
N LEU A 658 19.00 -72.08 -0.68
CA LEU A 658 17.76 -72.79 -0.35
C LEU A 658 17.67 -72.92 1.17
N LYS A 659 16.82 -72.10 1.81
CA LYS A 659 16.43 -72.32 3.21
C LYS A 659 15.20 -73.23 3.20
N GLY A 660 15.35 -74.44 3.73
CA GLY A 660 14.24 -75.35 4.04
C GLY A 660 13.62 -75.04 5.39
#